data_AF-A0A2Z3HFW3-F1
#
_entry.id   AF-A0A2Z3HFW3-F1
#
_cell.length_a   1.000
_cell.length_b   1.000
_cell.length_c   1.000
_cell.angle_alpha   90.00
_cell.angle_beta   90.00
_cell.angle_gamma   90.00
#
_symmetry.space_group_name_H-M   'P 1'
#
loop_
_entity.id
_entity.type
_entity.pdbx_description
1 polymer ?
#
loop_
_entity_poly.entity_id
_entity_poly.type
_entity_poly.pdbx_seq_one_letter_code
_entity_poly.pdbx_strand_id
1 'polypeptide(L)'
;MATVTGLVDPSLAAPAALAESLKRAWRAGAAPDAAAALAEHPVLLDYPSLVIDLAYEEYCLREEAGPAPAVDEFAARFPAHEALVREVLDGHRQLADHPELLAAAPAWPQPGDRFEQLVVVRELGRGAFARAYLALDPEAGDRSVVLKLTPGPSREARVLGAITHPHIVPVLWARQSNGFAAVCMPFVGETTLRDLIAAPAPLGLDRRVALAARLAGAVEHLHRAGLVHGDLKPSNVIVAPDGRPYLIDFNLCADLAAPAHRCGGTLPYMPPEWLRVVAGGGAAAPATAADVYSFGVLLFELLTGHVPAEPGTTDAARAAAELLRQSIPPRPPVAPAALAGLVRRCLDPIPERRPDIRRVRAALERHLARRVRCFAATLVALAVVLSGLVAVALARRSVEPSSAEPAPPARPAPELPPEPRHERPATAAEHFECGRRALQEGYVAAALKSFEDADRLEPSGRNAAYLAYAHSLAANHAGAVELYRQAVRAKFAPAWVRNNLGRALLQSGGTRARLLCARAEVAAALERAPDMPAARLNRAYVRFRLVLATGYEVSDDPAALDDIEAALAGPAESPEMYTNAALVLLTFGGGREHSHARAVWCLKQAVRLGRPPERLLTDPILQKQLGVKERAELCGLPPGAPVPAAVDPHLARPPFDPHTFAQAGGAP
;
A
#
# COMPACT_ATOMS: atom_id res chain seq x y z
N MET A 1 14.11 -0.05 -63.65
CA MET A 1 15.23 0.42 -62.80
C MET A 1 15.10 1.92 -62.54
N ALA A 2 14.22 2.31 -61.63
CA ALA A 2 14.28 3.61 -60.96
C ALA A 2 13.91 3.32 -59.49
N THR A 3 14.93 3.37 -58.65
CA THR A 3 14.94 3.02 -57.23
C THR A 3 14.08 4.01 -56.42
N VAL A 4 13.08 3.48 -55.71
CA VAL A 4 12.26 4.19 -54.71
C VAL A 4 13.00 4.13 -53.37
N THR A 5 14.10 4.87 -53.22
CA THR A 5 14.90 4.91 -51.98
C THR A 5 14.94 6.32 -51.34
N GLY A 6 13.95 7.17 -51.65
CA GLY A 6 14.03 8.62 -51.34
C GLY A 6 12.89 9.26 -50.55
N LEU A 7 11.99 8.50 -49.92
CA LEU A 7 10.81 9.09 -49.23
C LEU A 7 10.84 9.01 -47.70
N VAL A 8 11.93 8.53 -47.10
CA VAL A 8 12.06 8.49 -45.64
C VAL A 8 12.94 9.65 -45.20
N ASP A 9 12.34 10.60 -44.48
CA ASP A 9 13.05 11.73 -43.86
C ASP A 9 14.11 11.21 -42.87
N PRO A 10 15.41 11.48 -43.10
CA PRO A 10 16.50 11.02 -42.23
C PRO A 10 16.44 11.59 -40.80
N SER A 11 15.56 12.56 -40.53
CA SER A 11 15.36 13.15 -39.20
C SER A 11 14.49 12.30 -38.26
N LEU A 12 13.85 11.23 -38.76
CA LEU A 12 13.02 10.32 -37.96
C LEU A 12 13.89 9.33 -37.17
N ALA A 13 14.50 9.79 -36.07
CA ALA A 13 15.38 8.98 -35.23
C ALA A 13 14.69 7.84 -34.46
N ALA A 14 13.34 7.76 -34.49
CA ALA A 14 12.56 6.81 -33.69
C ALA A 14 11.84 5.76 -34.58
N PRO A 15 11.92 4.45 -34.26
CA PRO A 15 11.27 3.36 -35.01
C PRO A 15 9.77 3.55 -35.25
N ALA A 16 9.04 4.10 -34.28
CA ALA A 16 7.61 4.40 -34.43
C ALA A 16 7.33 5.49 -35.48
N ALA A 17 8.20 6.51 -35.55
CA ALA A 17 8.03 7.62 -36.48
C ALA A 17 8.36 7.18 -37.92
N LEU A 18 9.31 6.24 -38.07
CA LEU A 18 9.60 5.55 -39.33
C LEU A 18 8.42 4.69 -39.81
N ALA A 19 7.83 3.87 -38.94
CA ALA A 19 6.65 3.07 -39.27
C ALA A 19 5.48 3.96 -39.73
N GLU A 20 5.21 5.07 -39.02
CA GLU A 20 4.18 6.04 -39.43
C GLU A 20 4.50 6.77 -40.75
N SER A 21 5.77 6.93 -41.10
CA SER A 21 6.16 7.47 -42.40
C SER A 21 5.87 6.49 -43.54
N LEU A 22 6.18 5.20 -43.34
CA LEU A 22 5.93 4.13 -44.30
C LEU A 22 4.43 3.97 -44.57
N LYS A 23 3.60 3.92 -43.51
CA LYS A 23 2.14 3.85 -43.65
C LYS A 23 1.57 5.07 -44.36
N ARG A 24 2.07 6.27 -44.07
CA ARG A 24 1.67 7.50 -44.79
C ARG A 24 1.99 7.43 -46.28
N ALA A 25 3.16 6.89 -46.65
CA ALA A 25 3.51 6.70 -48.06
C ALA A 25 2.58 5.70 -48.76
N TRP A 26 2.23 4.59 -48.10
CA TRP A 26 1.30 3.59 -48.66
C TRP A 26 -0.10 4.17 -48.87
N ARG A 27 -0.63 4.91 -47.89
CA ARG A 27 -1.91 5.62 -48.01
C ARG A 27 -1.90 6.69 -49.10
N ALA A 28 -0.73 7.25 -49.42
CA ALA A 28 -0.56 8.21 -50.51
C ALA A 28 -0.41 7.55 -51.90
N GLY A 29 -0.53 6.22 -51.98
CA GLY A 29 -0.52 5.46 -53.23
C GLY A 29 0.76 4.68 -53.53
N ALA A 30 1.74 4.64 -52.62
CA ALA A 30 2.87 3.71 -52.75
C ALA A 30 2.40 2.26 -52.52
N ALA A 31 3.00 1.30 -53.23
CA ALA A 31 2.65 -0.11 -53.07
C ALA A 31 2.98 -0.60 -51.65
N PRO A 32 2.01 -1.13 -50.89
CA PRO A 32 2.25 -1.59 -49.53
C PRO A 32 2.96 -2.96 -49.55
N ASP A 33 4.13 -3.01 -48.93
CA ASP A 33 4.93 -4.22 -48.72
C ASP A 33 5.71 -4.11 -47.41
N ALA A 34 5.07 -4.53 -46.31
CA ALA A 34 5.64 -4.50 -44.98
C ALA A 34 6.80 -5.49 -44.85
N ALA A 35 6.75 -6.64 -45.52
CA ALA A 35 7.87 -7.59 -45.51
C ALA A 35 9.13 -6.97 -46.13
N ALA A 36 9.00 -6.27 -47.26
CA ALA A 36 10.09 -5.52 -47.86
C ALA A 36 10.55 -4.35 -46.97
N ALA A 37 9.62 -3.58 -46.40
CA ALA A 37 9.96 -2.44 -45.55
C ALA A 37 10.68 -2.86 -44.25
N LEU A 38 10.33 -4.02 -43.68
CA LEU A 38 11.01 -4.60 -42.53
C LEU A 38 12.39 -5.16 -42.89
N ALA A 39 12.57 -5.63 -44.13
CA ALA A 39 13.88 -6.04 -44.64
C ALA A 39 14.80 -4.84 -44.90
N GLU A 40 14.26 -3.74 -45.42
CA GLU A 40 14.98 -2.47 -45.63
C GLU A 40 15.28 -1.72 -44.33
N HIS A 41 14.40 -1.86 -43.33
CA HIS A 41 14.54 -1.25 -42.02
C HIS A 41 14.46 -2.29 -40.88
N PRO A 42 15.51 -3.12 -40.69
CA PRO A 42 15.51 -4.20 -39.71
C PRO A 42 15.28 -3.75 -38.26
N VAL A 43 15.55 -2.47 -37.94
CA VAL A 43 15.28 -1.86 -36.62
C VAL A 43 13.79 -1.93 -36.23
N LEU A 44 12.89 -2.12 -37.20
CA LEU A 44 11.46 -2.28 -36.92
C LEU A 44 11.11 -3.69 -36.43
N LEU A 45 11.90 -4.70 -36.79
CA LEU A 45 11.71 -6.11 -36.35
C LEU A 45 11.89 -6.27 -34.84
N ASP A 46 12.59 -5.33 -34.21
CA ASP A 46 12.80 -5.22 -32.77
C ASP A 46 11.52 -4.81 -31.99
N TYR A 47 10.48 -4.38 -32.70
CA TYR A 47 9.23 -3.91 -32.12
C TYR A 47 8.06 -4.72 -32.69
N PRO A 48 7.67 -5.84 -32.03
CA PRO A 48 6.59 -6.69 -32.49
C PRO A 48 5.28 -5.93 -32.75
N SER A 49 5.00 -4.90 -31.95
CA SER A 49 3.83 -4.02 -32.16
C SER A 49 3.89 -3.25 -33.48
N LEU A 50 5.07 -2.82 -33.93
CA LEU A 50 5.25 -2.11 -35.20
C LEU A 50 5.26 -3.07 -36.40
N VAL A 51 5.80 -4.27 -36.23
CA VAL A 51 5.70 -5.34 -37.24
C VAL A 51 4.24 -5.71 -37.50
N ILE A 52 3.48 -5.93 -36.43
CA ILE A 52 2.04 -6.22 -36.49
C ILE A 52 1.29 -5.05 -37.12
N ASP A 53 1.58 -3.82 -36.71
CA ASP A 53 0.94 -2.61 -37.23
C ASP A 53 1.21 -2.40 -38.73
N LEU A 54 2.44 -2.61 -39.20
CA LEU A 54 2.78 -2.53 -40.62
C LEU A 54 2.17 -3.68 -41.44
N ALA A 55 2.22 -4.90 -40.92
CA ALA A 55 1.62 -6.07 -41.57
C ALA A 55 0.09 -5.92 -41.67
N TYR A 56 -0.55 -5.42 -40.61
CA TYR A 56 -1.98 -5.14 -40.57
C TYR A 56 -2.36 -4.03 -41.54
N GLU A 57 -1.61 -2.92 -41.57
CA GLU A 57 -1.86 -1.82 -42.50
C GLU A 57 -1.74 -2.28 -43.97
N GLU A 58 -0.71 -3.07 -44.30
CA GLU A 58 -0.59 -3.64 -45.64
C GLU A 58 -1.76 -4.57 -45.98
N TYR A 59 -2.18 -5.41 -45.05
CA TYR A 59 -3.29 -6.33 -45.26
C TYR A 59 -4.60 -5.58 -45.57
N CYS A 60 -4.94 -4.57 -44.77
CA CYS A 60 -6.12 -3.73 -44.97
C CYS A 60 -6.07 -3.02 -46.33
N LEU A 61 -4.94 -2.42 -46.70
CA LEU A 61 -4.81 -1.71 -47.99
C LEU A 61 -4.93 -2.65 -49.19
N ARG A 62 -4.50 -3.92 -49.05
CA ARG A 62 -4.66 -4.93 -50.11
C ARG A 62 -6.10 -5.42 -50.23
N GLU A 63 -6.82 -5.53 -49.10
CA GLU A 63 -8.25 -5.83 -49.08
C GLU A 63 -9.11 -4.66 -49.63
N GLU A 64 -8.71 -3.41 -49.38
CA GLU A 64 -9.39 -2.25 -49.98
C GLU A 64 -9.18 -2.19 -51.50
N ALA A 65 -8.05 -2.67 -52.00
CA ALA A 65 -7.71 -2.69 -53.42
C ALA A 65 -8.27 -3.91 -54.18
N GLY A 66 -8.78 -4.95 -53.49
CA GLY A 66 -9.23 -6.20 -54.11
C GLY A 66 -9.59 -7.30 -53.10
N PRO A 67 -9.73 -8.56 -53.53
CA PRO A 67 -10.06 -9.66 -52.61
C PRO A 67 -9.01 -9.79 -51.50
N ALA A 68 -9.48 -9.92 -50.26
CA ALA A 68 -8.62 -10.09 -49.08
C ALA A 68 -7.60 -11.23 -49.28
N PRO A 69 -6.30 -11.02 -48.98
CA PRO A 69 -5.33 -12.10 -49.00
C PRO A 69 -5.71 -13.22 -48.02
N ALA A 70 -5.38 -14.47 -48.33
CA ALA A 70 -5.54 -15.56 -47.37
C ALA A 70 -4.65 -15.30 -46.14
N VAL A 71 -5.23 -15.35 -44.93
CA VAL A 71 -4.55 -14.96 -43.69
C VAL A 71 -3.28 -15.79 -43.45
N ASP A 72 -3.35 -17.10 -43.62
CA ASP A 72 -2.19 -17.99 -43.42
C ASP A 72 -1.07 -17.68 -44.42
N GLU A 73 -1.40 -17.45 -45.70
CA GLU A 73 -0.41 -17.11 -46.73
C GLU A 73 0.22 -15.73 -46.50
N PHE A 74 -0.57 -14.77 -46.01
CA PHE A 74 -0.09 -13.44 -45.71
C PHE A 74 0.78 -13.42 -44.45
N ALA A 75 0.37 -14.10 -43.38
CA ALA A 75 1.11 -14.18 -42.12
C ALA A 75 2.45 -14.91 -42.28
N ALA A 76 2.53 -15.92 -43.15
CA ALA A 76 3.77 -16.64 -43.46
C ALA A 76 4.90 -15.75 -44.02
N ARG A 77 4.56 -14.55 -44.52
CA ARG A 77 5.56 -13.54 -44.94
C ARG A 77 6.33 -12.93 -43.77
N PHE A 78 5.90 -13.18 -42.53
CA PHE A 78 6.50 -12.66 -41.30
C PHE A 78 6.91 -13.81 -40.36
N PRO A 79 7.88 -14.69 -40.69
CA PRO A 79 8.09 -15.96 -39.98
C PRO A 79 8.35 -15.83 -38.47
N ALA A 80 9.03 -14.76 -38.05
CA ALA A 80 9.32 -14.49 -36.63
C ALA A 80 8.09 -14.00 -35.84
N HIS A 81 7.05 -13.54 -36.53
CA HIS A 81 5.84 -12.94 -35.95
C HIS A 81 4.55 -13.57 -36.52
N GLU A 82 4.66 -14.70 -37.22
CA GLU A 82 3.58 -15.31 -38.01
C GLU A 82 2.36 -15.58 -37.14
N ALA A 83 2.55 -16.15 -35.94
CA ALA A 83 1.45 -16.44 -35.03
C ALA A 83 0.71 -15.18 -34.56
N LEU A 84 1.43 -14.08 -34.31
CA LEU A 84 0.86 -12.82 -33.84
C LEU A 84 0.17 -12.05 -34.97
N VAL A 85 0.78 -12.03 -36.16
CA VAL A 85 0.17 -11.44 -37.36
C VAL A 85 -1.09 -12.22 -37.73
N ARG A 86 -1.03 -13.55 -37.76
CA ARG A 86 -2.19 -14.41 -37.98
C ARG A 86 -3.29 -14.17 -36.96
N GLU A 87 -2.98 -14.11 -35.67
CA GLU A 87 -3.99 -13.89 -34.62
C GLU A 87 -4.73 -12.55 -34.80
N VAL A 88 -4.02 -11.49 -35.17
CA VAL A 88 -4.62 -10.16 -35.44
C VAL A 88 -5.47 -10.18 -36.71
N LEU A 89 -5.00 -10.85 -37.76
CA LEU A 89 -5.70 -10.95 -39.05
C LEU A 89 -6.92 -11.89 -38.99
N ASP A 90 -6.84 -12.98 -38.25
CA ASP A 90 -7.98 -13.87 -37.96
C ASP A 90 -9.05 -13.11 -37.18
N GLY A 91 -8.64 -12.29 -36.21
CA GLY A 91 -9.54 -11.37 -35.51
C GLY A 91 -10.22 -10.40 -36.48
N HIS A 92 -9.47 -9.77 -37.37
CA HIS A 92 -9.99 -8.87 -38.40
C HIS A 92 -10.98 -9.57 -39.35
N ARG A 93 -10.65 -10.77 -39.84
CA ARG A 93 -11.53 -11.59 -40.70
C ARG A 93 -12.81 -12.02 -40.00
N GLN A 94 -12.73 -12.40 -38.73
CA GLN A 94 -13.92 -12.71 -37.94
C GLN A 94 -14.84 -11.49 -37.79
N LEU A 95 -14.30 -10.27 -37.69
CA LEU A 95 -15.10 -9.03 -37.71
C LEU A 95 -15.68 -8.72 -39.11
N ALA A 96 -14.95 -8.98 -40.19
CA ALA A 96 -15.40 -8.74 -41.57
C ALA A 96 -16.47 -9.73 -42.04
N ASP A 97 -16.37 -11.01 -41.66
CA ASP A 97 -17.32 -12.07 -41.99
C ASP A 97 -18.59 -12.03 -41.10
N HIS A 98 -18.53 -11.31 -39.97
CA HIS A 98 -19.64 -11.03 -39.07
C HIS A 98 -19.81 -9.51 -38.87
N PRO A 99 -20.29 -8.77 -39.90
CA PRO A 99 -20.43 -7.31 -39.85
C PRO A 99 -21.37 -6.81 -38.74
N GLU A 100 -22.19 -7.67 -38.14
CA GLU A 100 -22.92 -7.43 -36.90
C GLU A 100 -22.03 -7.19 -35.66
N LEU A 101 -20.76 -7.62 -35.70
CA LEU A 101 -19.73 -7.29 -34.70
C LEU A 101 -19.10 -5.90 -34.95
N LEU A 102 -19.25 -5.35 -36.16
CA LEU A 102 -18.79 -4.02 -36.57
C LEU A 102 -19.91 -2.98 -36.37
N ALA A 103 -20.31 -2.77 -35.12
CA ALA A 103 -20.61 -1.39 -34.73
C ALA A 103 -19.28 -0.63 -34.82
N ALA A 104 -19.25 0.52 -35.52
CA ALA A 104 -18.04 1.32 -35.77
C ALA A 104 -17.01 1.24 -34.63
N ALA A 105 -15.72 1.03 -34.98
CA ALA A 105 -14.63 0.92 -34.01
C ALA A 105 -14.82 1.96 -32.89
N PRO A 106 -15.00 1.53 -31.64
CA PRO A 106 -15.54 2.41 -30.62
C PRO A 106 -14.55 3.54 -30.35
N ALA A 107 -15.05 4.77 -30.36
CA ALA A 107 -14.23 5.94 -30.08
C ALA A 107 -13.66 5.82 -28.66
N TRP A 108 -12.33 5.90 -28.56
CA TRP A 108 -11.65 5.89 -27.26
C TRP A 108 -12.07 7.11 -26.44
N PRO A 109 -12.53 6.92 -25.19
CA PRO A 109 -12.91 8.04 -24.34
C PRO A 109 -11.77 9.03 -24.13
N GLN A 110 -12.09 10.31 -24.17
CA GLN A 110 -11.21 11.42 -23.86
C GLN A 110 -11.41 11.92 -22.42
N PRO A 111 -10.42 12.60 -21.84
CA PRO A 111 -10.62 13.37 -20.60
C PRO A 111 -11.86 14.27 -20.67
N GLY A 112 -12.76 14.13 -19.69
CA GLY A 112 -14.04 14.84 -19.63
C GLY A 112 -15.22 14.04 -20.16
N ASP A 113 -14.99 13.02 -20.99
CA ASP A 113 -16.06 12.19 -21.52
C ASP A 113 -16.70 11.34 -20.42
N ARG A 114 -17.97 11.00 -20.63
CA ARG A 114 -18.67 10.01 -19.82
C ARG A 114 -18.57 8.64 -20.46
N PHE A 115 -18.19 7.64 -19.66
CA PHE A 115 -18.28 6.24 -20.01
C PHE A 115 -19.21 5.55 -19.02
N GLU A 116 -20.42 5.23 -19.46
CA GLU A 116 -21.52 4.85 -18.56
C GLU A 116 -21.74 5.95 -17.50
N GLN A 117 -21.77 5.57 -16.22
CA GLN A 117 -21.86 6.52 -15.11
C GLN A 117 -20.53 7.21 -14.78
N LEU A 118 -19.41 6.76 -15.34
CA LEU A 118 -18.07 7.23 -14.98
C LEU A 118 -17.69 8.48 -15.79
N VAL A 119 -17.00 9.43 -15.16
CA VAL A 119 -16.37 10.57 -15.83
C VAL A 119 -14.89 10.28 -16.01
N VAL A 120 -14.43 10.17 -17.25
CA VAL A 120 -13.02 9.92 -17.57
C VAL A 120 -12.20 11.15 -17.22
N VAL A 121 -11.17 10.97 -16.40
CA VAL A 121 -10.27 12.06 -15.97
C VAL A 121 -9.05 12.13 -16.87
N ARG A 122 -8.35 11.00 -17.05
CA ARG A 122 -7.13 10.92 -17.87
C ARG A 122 -6.75 9.47 -18.18
N GLU A 123 -5.96 9.28 -19.24
CA GLU A 123 -5.31 8.00 -19.52
C GLU A 123 -4.23 7.72 -18.46
N LEU A 124 -4.24 6.51 -17.88
CA LEU A 124 -3.22 6.01 -16.95
C LEU A 124 -2.14 5.22 -17.69
N GLY A 125 -2.53 4.52 -18.77
CA GLY A 125 -1.60 3.74 -19.56
C GLY A 125 -2.26 3.12 -20.79
N ARG A 126 -1.43 2.89 -21.81
CA ARG A 126 -1.81 2.29 -23.09
C ARG A 126 -1.03 1.01 -23.31
N GLY A 127 -1.75 -0.10 -23.44
CA GLY A 127 -1.22 -1.35 -23.96
C GLY A 127 -1.52 -1.49 -25.46
N ALA A 128 -1.05 -2.59 -26.05
CA ALA A 128 -1.30 -2.90 -27.46
C ALA A 128 -2.79 -3.06 -27.81
N PHE A 129 -3.59 -3.59 -26.87
CA PHE A 129 -5.00 -3.94 -27.11
C PHE A 129 -5.96 -3.32 -26.08
N ALA A 130 -5.45 -2.61 -25.08
CA ALA A 130 -6.28 -2.04 -24.01
C ALA A 130 -5.75 -0.68 -23.55
N ARG A 131 -6.66 0.16 -23.06
CA ARG A 131 -6.32 1.43 -22.40
C ARG A 131 -6.90 1.45 -21.00
N ALA A 132 -6.09 1.90 -20.05
CA ALA A 132 -6.50 2.13 -18.67
C ALA A 132 -6.69 3.63 -18.45
N TYR A 133 -7.80 4.00 -17.85
CA TYR A 133 -8.16 5.37 -17.55
C TYR A 133 -8.39 5.54 -16.05
N LEU A 134 -7.99 6.68 -15.52
CA LEU A 134 -8.50 7.18 -14.25
C LEU A 134 -9.87 7.78 -14.55
N ALA A 135 -10.89 7.35 -13.82
CA ALA A 135 -12.22 7.91 -13.90
C ALA A 135 -12.78 8.20 -12.51
N LEU A 136 -13.78 9.07 -12.44
CA LEU A 136 -14.57 9.32 -11.24
C LEU A 136 -15.93 8.66 -11.39
N ASP A 137 -16.42 8.07 -10.30
CA ASP A 137 -17.79 7.57 -10.18
C ASP A 137 -18.61 8.58 -9.37
N PRO A 138 -19.40 9.48 -10.02
CA PRO A 138 -20.17 10.51 -9.33
C PRO A 138 -21.28 9.91 -8.44
N GLU A 139 -21.86 8.78 -8.84
CA GLU A 139 -22.90 8.10 -8.06
C GLU A 139 -22.33 7.49 -6.78
N ALA A 140 -21.04 7.12 -6.80
CA ALA A 140 -20.30 6.70 -5.62
C ALA A 140 -19.60 7.85 -4.88
N GLY A 141 -20.01 9.10 -5.09
CA GLY A 141 -19.47 10.29 -4.43
C GLY A 141 -18.09 10.71 -4.95
N ASP A 142 -17.95 10.77 -6.27
CA ASP A 142 -16.72 11.09 -7.00
C ASP A 142 -15.54 10.17 -6.65
N ARG A 143 -15.83 8.89 -6.44
CA ARG A 143 -14.81 7.90 -6.11
C ARG A 143 -13.90 7.67 -7.33
N SER A 144 -12.59 7.78 -7.14
CA SER A 144 -11.62 7.42 -8.17
C SER A 144 -11.60 5.91 -8.44
N VAL A 145 -11.71 5.55 -9.71
CA VAL A 145 -11.67 4.17 -10.22
C VAL A 145 -10.72 4.09 -11.42
N VAL A 146 -10.25 2.87 -11.70
CA VAL A 146 -9.58 2.57 -12.96
C VAL A 146 -10.58 1.90 -13.88
N LEU A 147 -10.75 2.48 -15.06
CA LEU A 147 -11.54 1.92 -16.16
C LEU A 147 -10.59 1.38 -17.22
N LYS A 148 -10.51 0.06 -17.35
CA LYS A 148 -9.74 -0.61 -18.40
C LYS A 148 -10.68 -1.00 -19.54
N LEU A 149 -10.38 -0.54 -20.75
CA LEU A 149 -11.17 -0.75 -21.95
C LEU A 149 -10.37 -1.56 -22.96
N THR A 150 -10.95 -2.66 -23.43
CA THR A 150 -10.41 -3.53 -24.49
C THR A 150 -11.45 -3.58 -25.62
N PRO A 151 -11.12 -3.29 -26.89
CA PRO A 151 -12.08 -3.39 -27.97
C PRO A 151 -12.57 -4.84 -28.13
N GLY A 152 -13.87 -5.02 -28.32
CA GLY A 152 -14.46 -6.35 -28.49
C GLY A 152 -14.49 -7.21 -27.21
N PRO A 153 -14.83 -8.50 -27.33
CA PRO A 153 -14.98 -9.39 -26.18
C PRO A 153 -13.64 -9.73 -25.52
N SER A 154 -13.53 -9.55 -24.19
CA SER A 154 -12.37 -9.96 -23.39
C SER A 154 -12.74 -11.03 -22.35
N ARG A 155 -11.83 -11.99 -22.16
CA ARG A 155 -11.96 -13.08 -21.18
C ARG A 155 -11.53 -12.68 -19.77
N GLU A 156 -10.79 -11.58 -19.61
CA GLU A 156 -10.18 -11.11 -18.34
C GLU A 156 -11.24 -10.86 -17.26
N ALA A 157 -12.35 -10.23 -17.65
CA ALA A 157 -13.51 -9.94 -16.82
C ALA A 157 -14.08 -11.18 -16.10
N ARG A 158 -14.14 -12.32 -16.81
CA ARG A 158 -14.76 -13.56 -16.33
C ARG A 158 -13.85 -14.29 -15.33
N VAL A 159 -12.54 -14.13 -15.45
CA VAL A 159 -11.54 -14.78 -14.59
C VAL A 159 -11.43 -14.07 -13.23
N LEU A 160 -11.56 -12.74 -13.21
CA LEU A 160 -11.35 -11.94 -11.99
C LEU A 160 -12.57 -11.83 -11.06
N GLY A 161 -13.79 -11.98 -11.58
CA GLY A 161 -15.02 -11.69 -10.83
C GLY A 161 -15.23 -12.49 -9.54
N ALA A 162 -14.54 -13.63 -9.37
CA ALA A 162 -14.67 -14.49 -8.19
C ALA A 162 -13.51 -14.36 -7.18
N ILE A 163 -12.48 -13.54 -7.48
CA ILE A 163 -11.25 -13.48 -6.68
C ILE A 163 -11.34 -12.33 -5.69
N THR A 164 -11.21 -12.62 -4.39
CA THR A 164 -11.18 -11.60 -3.34
C THR A 164 -10.00 -11.85 -2.41
N HIS A 165 -9.00 -10.97 -2.47
CA HIS A 165 -7.82 -11.06 -1.62
C HIS A 165 -7.26 -9.65 -1.29
N PRO A 166 -6.74 -9.40 -0.07
CA PRO A 166 -6.24 -8.07 0.33
C PRO A 166 -5.09 -7.48 -0.49
N HIS A 167 -4.46 -8.31 -1.34
CA HIS A 167 -3.30 -7.95 -2.18
C HIS A 167 -3.53 -8.25 -3.66
N ILE A 168 -4.79 -8.43 -4.06
CA ILE A 168 -5.24 -8.52 -5.45
C ILE A 168 -6.25 -7.40 -5.64
N VAL A 169 -6.11 -6.60 -6.71
CA VAL A 169 -7.11 -5.56 -6.98
C VAL A 169 -8.46 -6.21 -7.27
N PRO A 170 -9.55 -5.88 -6.55
CA PRO A 170 -10.85 -6.45 -6.84
C PRO A 170 -11.44 -5.81 -8.10
N VAL A 171 -12.24 -6.59 -8.83
CA VAL A 171 -13.08 -6.04 -9.91
C VAL A 171 -14.39 -5.57 -9.29
N LEU A 172 -14.73 -4.29 -9.47
CA LEU A 172 -16.00 -3.74 -9.04
C LEU A 172 -17.13 -4.24 -9.95
N TRP A 173 -16.89 -4.20 -11.26
CA TRP A 173 -17.75 -4.77 -12.28
C TRP A 173 -16.96 -4.96 -13.58
N ALA A 174 -17.45 -5.86 -14.42
CA ALA A 174 -16.94 -6.01 -15.77
C ALA A 174 -18.09 -6.38 -16.73
N ARG A 175 -18.17 -5.71 -17.88
CA ARG A 175 -19.27 -5.84 -18.84
C ARG A 175 -18.86 -5.35 -20.23
N GLN A 176 -19.66 -5.70 -21.23
CA GLN A 176 -19.58 -5.09 -22.55
C GLN A 176 -20.32 -3.76 -22.53
N SER A 177 -19.69 -2.69 -23.02
CA SER A 177 -20.29 -1.35 -23.11
C SER A 177 -19.57 -0.53 -24.18
N ASN A 178 -20.33 0.19 -25.00
CA ASN A 178 -19.80 1.10 -26.03
C ASN A 178 -18.71 0.45 -26.92
N GLY A 179 -18.91 -0.80 -27.31
CA GLY A 179 -17.95 -1.57 -28.14
C GLY A 179 -16.70 -2.07 -27.40
N PHE A 180 -16.58 -1.84 -26.10
CA PHE A 180 -15.47 -2.31 -25.26
C PHE A 180 -15.91 -3.39 -24.28
N ALA A 181 -15.04 -4.37 -24.06
CA ALA A 181 -14.97 -5.05 -22.77
C ALA A 181 -14.40 -4.08 -21.73
N ALA A 182 -15.27 -3.58 -20.87
CA ALA A 182 -14.94 -2.65 -19.81
C ALA A 182 -14.78 -3.38 -18.47
N VAL A 183 -13.64 -3.16 -17.82
CA VAL A 183 -13.35 -3.64 -16.46
C VAL A 183 -13.14 -2.42 -15.57
N CYS A 184 -13.95 -2.31 -14.52
CA CYS A 184 -13.83 -1.26 -13.52
C CYS A 184 -13.27 -1.83 -12.21
N MET A 185 -12.27 -1.17 -11.66
CA MET A 185 -11.60 -1.56 -10.43
C MET A 185 -11.29 -0.33 -9.57
N PRO A 186 -11.08 -0.47 -8.25
CA PRO A 186 -10.69 0.67 -7.43
C PRO A 186 -9.34 1.23 -7.87
N PHE A 187 -9.22 2.55 -7.86
CA PHE A 187 -7.92 3.19 -8.00
C PHE A 187 -7.15 3.09 -6.67
N VAL A 188 -6.07 2.30 -6.67
CA VAL A 188 -5.28 1.99 -5.46
C VAL A 188 -3.96 2.78 -5.35
N GLY A 189 -3.59 3.52 -6.39
CA GLY A 189 -2.37 4.33 -6.47
C GLY A 189 -1.76 4.31 -7.86
N GLU A 190 -0.64 5.01 -8.05
CA GLU A 190 0.09 5.07 -9.33
C GLU A 190 1.49 4.48 -9.22
N THR A 191 2.07 4.48 -8.03
CA THR A 191 3.42 3.99 -7.80
C THR A 191 3.47 2.47 -7.94
N THR A 192 4.17 2.00 -8.96
CA THR A 192 4.43 0.57 -9.14
C THR A 192 5.60 0.11 -8.26
N LEU A 193 5.72 -1.20 -8.06
CA LEU A 193 6.89 -1.77 -7.39
C LEU A 193 8.16 -1.51 -8.21
N ARG A 194 8.06 -1.40 -9.55
CA ARG A 194 9.17 -1.00 -10.42
C ARG A 194 9.68 0.40 -10.06
N ASP A 195 8.78 1.36 -9.87
CA ASP A 195 9.14 2.73 -9.51
C ASP A 195 9.84 2.77 -8.14
N LEU A 196 9.40 1.95 -7.19
CA LEU A 196 10.04 1.83 -5.88
C LEU A 196 11.43 1.19 -5.93
N ILE A 197 11.65 0.25 -6.85
CA ILE A 197 12.96 -0.38 -7.07
C ILE A 197 13.92 0.63 -7.69
N ALA A 198 13.46 1.44 -8.64
CA ALA A 198 14.24 2.46 -9.33
C ALA A 198 14.51 3.72 -8.49
N ALA A 199 13.85 3.88 -7.34
CA ALA A 199 13.96 5.08 -6.51
C ALA A 199 15.40 5.25 -5.95
N PRO A 200 15.91 6.50 -5.85
CA PRO A 200 17.28 6.77 -5.36
C PRO A 200 17.55 6.28 -3.93
N ALA A 201 16.50 6.20 -3.10
CA ALA A 201 16.56 5.70 -1.73
C ALA A 201 15.92 4.30 -1.67
N PRO A 202 16.71 3.21 -1.73
CA PRO A 202 16.17 1.87 -1.75
C PRO A 202 15.45 1.54 -0.44
N LEU A 203 14.34 0.81 -0.56
CA LEU A 203 13.59 0.32 0.61
C LEU A 203 14.49 -0.50 1.54
N GLY A 204 14.26 -0.40 2.86
CA GLY A 204 14.91 -1.31 3.81
C GLY A 204 14.60 -2.78 3.48
N LEU A 205 15.57 -3.67 3.70
CA LEU A 205 15.45 -5.11 3.40
C LEU A 205 14.15 -5.72 3.96
N ASP A 206 13.80 -5.40 5.21
CA ASP A 206 12.58 -5.94 5.84
C ASP A 206 11.30 -5.51 5.11
N ARG A 207 11.24 -4.26 4.63
CA ARG A 207 10.09 -3.77 3.86
C ARG A 207 9.97 -4.53 2.54
N ARG A 208 11.10 -4.75 1.86
CA ARG A 208 11.15 -5.55 0.63
C ARG A 208 10.66 -6.99 0.85
N VAL A 209 11.16 -7.65 1.89
CA VAL A 209 10.73 -9.01 2.25
C VAL A 209 9.26 -9.05 2.66
N ALA A 210 8.75 -8.02 3.35
CA ALA A 210 7.34 -7.93 3.73
C ALA A 210 6.43 -7.73 2.50
N LEU A 211 6.82 -6.90 1.54
CA LEU A 211 6.10 -6.76 0.26
C LEU A 211 6.08 -8.10 -0.49
N ALA A 212 7.22 -8.77 -0.62
CA ALA A 212 7.31 -10.07 -1.25
C ALA A 212 6.44 -11.13 -0.55
N ALA A 213 6.41 -11.17 0.78
CA ALA A 213 5.60 -12.13 1.53
C ALA A 213 4.09 -11.94 1.26
N ARG A 214 3.63 -10.68 1.20
CA ARG A 214 2.24 -10.32 0.88
C ARG A 214 1.86 -10.70 -0.55
N LEU A 215 2.75 -10.44 -1.50
CA LEU A 215 2.59 -10.84 -2.91
C LEU A 215 2.56 -12.36 -3.06
N ALA A 216 3.44 -13.10 -2.37
CA ALA A 216 3.40 -14.55 -2.36
C ALA A 216 2.05 -15.08 -1.82
N GLY A 217 1.43 -14.38 -0.87
CA GLY A 217 0.08 -14.69 -0.39
C GLY A 217 -1.00 -14.46 -1.46
N ALA A 218 -0.90 -13.40 -2.26
CA ALA A 218 -1.78 -13.17 -3.41
C ALA A 218 -1.65 -14.27 -4.46
N VAL A 219 -0.43 -14.62 -4.84
CA VAL A 219 -0.17 -15.69 -5.82
C VAL A 219 -0.64 -17.04 -5.30
N GLU A 220 -0.43 -17.34 -4.00
CA GLU A 220 -0.98 -18.54 -3.37
C GLU A 220 -2.51 -18.59 -3.46
N HIS A 221 -3.19 -17.45 -3.28
CA HIS A 221 -4.64 -17.38 -3.41
C HIS A 221 -5.11 -17.66 -4.85
N LEU A 222 -4.42 -17.13 -5.86
CA LEU A 222 -4.70 -17.43 -7.27
C LEU A 222 -4.53 -18.92 -7.57
N HIS A 223 -3.40 -19.50 -7.17
CA HIS A 223 -3.10 -20.92 -7.42
C HIS A 223 -4.14 -21.84 -6.77
N ARG A 224 -4.62 -21.50 -5.56
CA ARG A 224 -5.71 -22.24 -4.90
C ARG A 224 -7.05 -22.11 -5.62
N ALA A 225 -7.29 -20.99 -6.30
CA ALA A 225 -8.47 -20.78 -7.13
C ALA A 225 -8.37 -21.47 -8.51
N GLY A 226 -7.30 -22.21 -8.77
CA GLY A 226 -7.08 -22.87 -10.07
C GLY A 226 -6.58 -21.91 -11.16
N LEU A 227 -6.04 -20.75 -10.77
CA LEU A 227 -5.62 -19.70 -11.68
C LEU A 227 -4.12 -19.44 -11.58
N VAL A 228 -3.52 -19.03 -12.69
CA VAL A 228 -2.13 -18.58 -12.78
C VAL A 228 -2.09 -17.16 -13.30
N HIS A 229 -1.16 -16.35 -12.80
CA HIS A 229 -1.06 -14.95 -13.22
C HIS A 229 -0.44 -14.84 -14.62
N GLY A 230 0.70 -15.51 -14.84
CA GLY A 230 1.37 -15.60 -16.14
C GLY A 230 2.22 -14.38 -16.53
N ASP A 231 2.09 -13.24 -15.86
CA ASP A 231 2.95 -12.06 -16.08
C ASP A 231 3.38 -11.37 -14.77
N LEU A 232 3.96 -12.12 -13.82
CA LEU A 232 4.42 -11.55 -12.55
C LEU A 232 5.69 -10.72 -12.74
N LYS A 233 5.58 -9.40 -12.56
CA LYS A 233 6.69 -8.44 -12.63
C LYS A 233 6.40 -7.20 -11.78
N PRO A 234 7.41 -6.40 -11.38
CA PRO A 234 7.20 -5.22 -10.55
C PRO A 234 6.25 -4.16 -11.12
N SER A 235 6.15 -4.01 -12.45
CA SER A 235 5.21 -3.05 -13.05
C SER A 235 3.75 -3.48 -12.93
N ASN A 236 3.49 -4.77 -12.67
CA ASN A 236 2.14 -5.32 -12.45
C ASN A 236 1.80 -5.36 -10.95
N VAL A 237 2.55 -4.62 -10.12
CA VAL A 237 2.26 -4.46 -8.70
C VAL A 237 2.18 -2.98 -8.40
N ILE A 238 1.01 -2.49 -7.97
CA ILE A 238 0.87 -1.15 -7.41
C ILE A 238 1.14 -1.22 -5.91
N VAL A 239 1.98 -0.31 -5.41
CA VAL A 239 2.13 -0.10 -3.98
C VAL A 239 1.34 1.13 -3.59
N ALA A 240 0.24 0.90 -2.88
CA ALA A 240 -0.63 1.96 -2.41
C ALA A 240 0.10 2.90 -1.42
N PRO A 241 -0.41 4.12 -1.19
CA PRO A 241 0.21 5.08 -0.27
C PRO A 241 0.39 4.56 1.17
N ASP A 242 -0.42 3.58 1.59
CA ASP A 242 -0.29 2.91 2.89
C ASP A 242 0.79 1.81 2.93
N GLY A 243 1.52 1.62 1.83
CA GLY A 243 2.59 0.63 1.66
C GLY A 243 2.10 -0.80 1.38
N ARG A 244 0.81 -0.99 1.06
CA ARG A 244 0.29 -2.31 0.68
C ARG A 244 0.50 -2.57 -0.82
N PRO A 245 1.01 -3.76 -1.20
CA PRO A 245 1.08 -4.15 -2.60
C PRO A 245 -0.27 -4.71 -3.07
N TYR A 246 -0.64 -4.36 -4.28
CA TYR A 246 -1.77 -4.88 -5.03
C TYR A 246 -1.28 -5.43 -6.35
N LEU A 247 -1.53 -6.71 -6.58
CA LEU A 247 -1.34 -7.33 -7.88
C LEU A 247 -2.41 -6.83 -8.85
N ILE A 248 -1.97 -6.38 -10.02
CA ILE A 248 -2.80 -5.84 -11.09
C ILE A 248 -2.48 -6.56 -12.41
N ASP A 249 -3.35 -6.34 -13.40
CA ASP A 249 -3.20 -6.78 -14.79
C ASP A 249 -3.17 -8.30 -15.02
N PHE A 250 -4.34 -8.86 -15.31
CA PHE A 250 -4.57 -10.30 -15.45
C PHE A 250 -4.77 -10.72 -16.90
N ASN A 251 -4.26 -9.94 -17.84
CA ASN A 251 -4.37 -10.18 -19.28
C ASN A 251 -3.95 -11.60 -19.70
N LEU A 252 -2.90 -12.14 -19.08
CA LEU A 252 -2.39 -13.49 -19.37
C LEU A 252 -2.92 -14.56 -18.41
N CYS A 253 -3.82 -14.18 -17.50
CA CYS A 253 -4.38 -15.09 -16.51
C CYS A 253 -5.17 -16.22 -17.19
N ALA A 254 -4.94 -17.43 -16.72
CA ALA A 254 -5.49 -18.64 -17.30
C ALA A 254 -5.98 -19.61 -16.23
N ASP A 255 -7.04 -20.34 -16.58
CA ASP A 255 -7.47 -21.53 -15.84
C ASP A 255 -6.42 -22.63 -16.05
N LEU A 256 -6.01 -23.31 -14.97
CA LEU A 256 -5.13 -24.47 -15.02
C LEU A 256 -5.69 -25.62 -15.87
N ALA A 257 -7.01 -25.67 -16.06
CA ALA A 257 -7.68 -26.66 -16.90
C ALA A 257 -7.68 -26.33 -18.41
N ALA A 258 -7.23 -25.12 -18.81
CA ALA A 258 -7.16 -24.74 -20.22
C ALA A 258 -5.94 -25.38 -20.92
N PRO A 259 -6.03 -25.74 -22.23
CA PRO A 259 -4.92 -26.38 -22.94
C PRO A 259 -3.65 -25.51 -22.91
N ALA A 260 -2.54 -26.15 -22.53
CA ALA A 260 -1.24 -25.56 -22.27
C ALA A 260 -0.55 -25.11 -23.57
N HIS A 261 -0.99 -23.98 -24.14
CA HIS A 261 -0.34 -23.33 -25.28
C HIS A 261 0.02 -21.87 -25.00
N ARG A 262 -0.03 -21.43 -23.74
CA ARG A 262 0.26 -20.04 -23.38
C ARG A 262 1.70 -19.87 -22.96
N CYS A 263 2.53 -19.46 -23.90
CA CYS A 263 3.78 -18.75 -23.63
C CYS A 263 3.51 -17.24 -23.77
N GLY A 264 3.84 -16.46 -22.74
CA GLY A 264 3.61 -15.01 -22.75
C GLY A 264 4.16 -14.35 -21.50
N GLY A 265 4.24 -13.01 -21.51
CA GLY A 265 4.79 -12.21 -20.42
C GLY A 265 6.02 -11.39 -20.83
N THR A 266 6.69 -10.75 -19.88
CA THR A 266 7.92 -9.98 -20.16
C THR A 266 9.17 -10.86 -20.06
N LEU A 267 9.94 -10.93 -21.16
CA LEU A 267 11.07 -11.87 -21.34
C LEU A 267 11.99 -12.04 -20.12
N PRO A 268 12.47 -10.98 -19.42
CA PRO A 268 13.37 -11.15 -18.28
C PRO A 268 12.76 -11.91 -17.08
N TYR A 269 11.43 -11.98 -16.99
CA TYR A 269 10.70 -12.67 -15.93
C TYR A 269 10.20 -14.05 -16.36
N MET A 270 10.34 -14.40 -17.64
CA MET A 270 9.87 -15.69 -18.15
C MET A 270 10.77 -16.83 -17.68
N PRO A 271 10.18 -17.99 -17.33
CA PRO A 271 10.95 -19.16 -17.00
C PRO A 271 11.59 -19.80 -18.25
N PRO A 272 12.68 -20.59 -18.10
CA PRO A 272 13.40 -21.19 -19.21
C PRO A 272 12.51 -22.04 -20.13
N GLU A 273 11.56 -22.79 -19.59
CA GLU A 273 10.60 -23.55 -20.39
C GLU A 273 9.74 -22.68 -21.33
N TRP A 274 9.41 -21.45 -20.95
CA TRP A 274 8.64 -20.53 -21.79
C TRP A 274 9.54 -19.81 -22.78
N LEU A 275 10.76 -19.45 -22.35
CA LEU A 275 11.77 -18.91 -23.24
C LEU A 275 12.14 -19.88 -24.36
N ARG A 276 12.15 -21.21 -24.11
CA ARG A 276 12.34 -22.21 -25.18
C ARG A 276 11.23 -22.13 -26.22
N VAL A 277 9.98 -22.01 -25.78
CA VAL A 277 8.82 -21.90 -26.69
C VAL A 277 8.92 -20.63 -27.53
N VAL A 278 9.27 -19.49 -26.91
CA VAL A 278 9.50 -18.22 -27.62
C VAL A 278 10.68 -18.31 -28.59
N ALA A 279 11.72 -19.07 -28.26
CA ALA A 279 12.85 -19.35 -29.14
C ALA A 279 12.56 -20.41 -30.23
N GLY A 280 11.30 -20.87 -30.37
CA GLY A 280 10.86 -21.78 -31.41
C GLY A 280 10.96 -23.28 -31.07
N GLY A 281 11.05 -23.67 -29.80
CA GLY A 281 11.15 -25.09 -29.41
C GLY A 281 10.48 -25.48 -28.09
N GLY A 282 10.10 -26.76 -27.96
CA GLY A 282 9.64 -27.37 -26.69
C GLY A 282 8.14 -27.30 -26.42
N ALA A 283 7.71 -27.87 -25.29
CA ALA A 283 6.33 -27.91 -24.82
C ALA A 283 6.16 -27.08 -23.54
N ALA A 284 4.97 -26.51 -23.33
CA ALA A 284 4.66 -25.71 -22.14
C ALA A 284 4.66 -26.57 -20.87
N ALA A 285 5.25 -26.06 -19.78
CA ALA A 285 5.35 -26.72 -18.47
C ALA A 285 4.20 -26.32 -17.52
N PRO A 286 4.12 -26.89 -16.30
CA PRO A 286 3.07 -26.57 -15.33
C PRO A 286 3.00 -25.07 -15.01
N ALA A 287 1.83 -24.47 -15.19
CA ALA A 287 1.69 -23.02 -15.18
C ALA A 287 1.91 -22.38 -13.79
N THR A 288 1.69 -23.09 -12.69
CA THR A 288 1.98 -22.58 -11.34
C THR A 288 3.49 -22.48 -11.05
N ALA A 289 4.29 -23.40 -11.59
CA ALA A 289 5.74 -23.37 -11.45
C ALA A 289 6.37 -22.21 -12.24
N ALA A 290 5.72 -21.77 -13.33
CA ALA A 290 6.10 -20.57 -14.07
C ALA A 290 5.94 -19.31 -13.21
N ASP A 291 4.79 -19.14 -12.56
CA ASP A 291 4.56 -18.02 -11.63
C ASP A 291 5.61 -17.99 -10.49
N VAL A 292 6.00 -19.16 -9.96
CA VAL A 292 7.04 -19.23 -8.92
C VAL A 292 8.39 -18.72 -9.44
N TYR A 293 8.74 -19.03 -10.69
CA TYR A 293 9.97 -18.53 -11.31
C TYR A 293 9.92 -17.02 -11.49
N SER A 294 8.83 -16.49 -12.09
CA SER A 294 8.65 -15.05 -12.28
C SER A 294 8.63 -14.29 -10.96
N PHE A 295 8.01 -14.86 -9.91
CA PHE A 295 8.10 -14.34 -8.54
C PHE A 295 9.54 -14.38 -8.00
N GLY A 296 10.32 -15.41 -8.33
CA GLY A 296 11.73 -15.51 -8.00
C GLY A 296 12.56 -14.38 -8.63
N VAL A 297 12.30 -14.04 -9.89
CA VAL A 297 12.93 -12.92 -10.60
C VAL A 297 12.55 -11.59 -9.95
N LEU A 298 11.26 -11.39 -9.69
CA LEU A 298 10.74 -10.22 -8.97
C LEU A 298 11.41 -10.05 -7.60
N LEU A 299 11.54 -11.14 -6.83
CA LEU A 299 12.21 -11.11 -5.53
C LEU A 299 13.70 -10.81 -5.67
N PHE A 300 14.38 -11.36 -6.67
CA PHE A 300 15.77 -11.04 -6.95
C PHE A 300 15.93 -9.54 -7.21
N GLU A 301 15.17 -9.00 -8.15
CA GLU A 301 15.22 -7.59 -8.54
C GLU A 301 14.87 -6.66 -7.38
N LEU A 302 13.88 -7.03 -6.57
CA LEU A 302 13.54 -6.26 -5.38
C LEU A 302 14.73 -6.19 -4.40
N LEU A 303 15.52 -7.26 -4.28
CA LEU A 303 16.67 -7.32 -3.38
C LEU A 303 17.91 -6.61 -3.93
N THR A 304 18.14 -6.63 -5.25
CA THR A 304 19.38 -6.18 -5.89
C THR A 304 19.24 -4.85 -6.63
N GLY A 305 18.04 -4.46 -7.04
CA GLY A 305 17.78 -3.32 -7.90
C GLY A 305 17.81 -3.62 -9.40
N HIS A 306 18.17 -4.85 -9.80
CA HIS A 306 18.29 -5.24 -11.20
C HIS A 306 17.84 -6.70 -11.39
N VAL A 307 17.40 -7.08 -12.59
CA VAL A 307 17.02 -8.46 -12.88
C VAL A 307 18.27 -9.38 -12.98
N PRO A 308 18.12 -10.71 -12.87
CA PRO A 308 19.25 -11.65 -12.97
C PRO A 308 19.95 -11.63 -14.33
N ALA A 309 19.18 -11.38 -15.39
CA ALA A 309 19.60 -11.44 -16.78
C ALA A 309 18.73 -10.48 -17.60
N GLU A 310 19.37 -9.68 -18.45
CA GLU A 310 18.70 -8.83 -19.44
C GLU A 310 19.17 -9.25 -20.83
N PRO A 311 18.28 -9.28 -21.83
CA PRO A 311 18.69 -9.53 -23.19
C PRO A 311 19.44 -8.31 -23.74
N GLY A 312 20.54 -8.53 -24.44
CA GLY A 312 21.29 -7.50 -25.16
C GLY A 312 20.66 -7.13 -26.50
N THR A 313 19.50 -7.69 -26.83
CA THR A 313 18.79 -7.51 -28.08
C THR A 313 17.29 -7.39 -27.83
N THR A 314 16.63 -6.67 -28.73
CA THR A 314 15.19 -6.43 -28.75
C THR A 314 14.41 -7.48 -29.57
N ASP A 315 15.10 -8.27 -30.41
CA ASP A 315 14.50 -9.43 -31.10
C ASP A 315 14.09 -10.50 -30.08
N ALA A 316 12.79 -10.85 -30.04
CA ALA A 316 12.24 -11.69 -29.00
C ALA A 316 12.83 -13.13 -28.97
N ALA A 317 13.08 -13.73 -30.13
CA ALA A 317 13.61 -15.08 -30.22
C ALA A 317 15.09 -15.13 -29.83
N ARG A 318 15.89 -14.15 -30.28
CA ARG A 318 17.31 -14.02 -29.92
C ARG A 318 17.49 -13.62 -28.47
N ALA A 319 16.64 -12.73 -27.95
CA ALA A 319 16.56 -12.35 -26.54
C ALA A 319 16.25 -13.57 -25.68
N ALA A 320 15.26 -14.38 -26.06
CA ALA A 320 14.94 -15.62 -25.36
C ALA A 320 16.11 -16.62 -25.40
N ALA A 321 16.76 -16.81 -26.55
CA ALA A 321 17.94 -17.66 -26.69
C ALA A 321 19.16 -17.15 -25.88
N GLU A 322 19.31 -15.84 -25.73
CA GLU A 322 20.33 -15.23 -24.87
C GLU A 322 20.05 -15.49 -23.39
N LEU A 323 18.83 -15.21 -22.93
CA LEU A 323 18.42 -15.48 -21.54
C LEU A 323 18.55 -16.97 -21.17
N LEU A 324 18.26 -17.88 -22.11
CA LEU A 324 18.48 -19.32 -21.95
C LEU A 324 19.96 -19.68 -21.74
N ARG A 325 20.90 -18.95 -22.38
CA ARG A 325 22.35 -19.15 -22.19
C ARG A 325 22.84 -18.57 -20.86
N GLN A 326 22.15 -17.56 -20.33
CA GLN A 326 22.48 -16.88 -19.07
C GLN A 326 21.84 -17.53 -17.82
N SER A 327 21.17 -18.68 -17.97
CA SER A 327 20.26 -19.29 -16.96
C SER A 327 20.89 -19.80 -15.64
N ILE A 328 22.08 -19.36 -15.26
CA ILE A 328 22.60 -19.56 -13.90
C ILE A 328 22.29 -18.29 -13.10
N PRO A 329 21.26 -18.27 -12.24
CA PRO A 329 20.94 -17.07 -11.49
C PRO A 329 22.09 -16.74 -10.52
N PRO A 330 22.71 -15.55 -10.61
CA PRO A 330 23.75 -15.15 -9.68
C PRO A 330 23.20 -15.12 -8.25
N ARG A 331 24.05 -15.41 -7.27
CA ARG A 331 23.66 -15.24 -5.86
C ARG A 331 23.43 -13.74 -5.61
N PRO A 332 22.26 -13.30 -5.08
CA PRO A 332 22.06 -11.88 -4.78
C PRO A 332 23.11 -11.44 -3.74
N PRO A 333 24.05 -10.56 -4.09
CA PRO A 333 25.29 -10.35 -3.32
C PRO A 333 25.04 -9.70 -1.95
N VAL A 334 23.93 -8.97 -1.79
CA VAL A 334 23.59 -8.20 -0.59
C VAL A 334 22.56 -8.91 0.30
N ALA A 335 22.07 -10.10 -0.09
CA ALA A 335 20.99 -10.79 0.61
C ALA A 335 21.50 -11.81 1.66
N PRO A 336 20.85 -11.90 2.84
CA PRO A 336 21.06 -12.99 3.79
C PRO A 336 21.00 -14.37 3.14
N ALA A 337 21.85 -15.30 3.56
CA ALA A 337 22.00 -16.62 2.95
C ALA A 337 20.68 -17.40 2.79
N ALA A 338 19.76 -17.24 3.75
CA ALA A 338 18.44 -17.88 3.70
C ALA A 338 17.56 -17.32 2.56
N LEU A 339 17.61 -16.01 2.30
CA LEU A 339 16.88 -15.35 1.21
C LEU A 339 17.53 -15.66 -0.14
N ALA A 340 18.86 -15.60 -0.23
CA ALA A 340 19.60 -16.00 -1.42
C ALA A 340 19.31 -17.46 -1.81
N GLY A 341 19.27 -18.37 -0.83
CA GLY A 341 18.91 -19.76 -1.05
C GLY A 341 17.45 -19.97 -1.44
N LEU A 342 16.54 -19.09 -1.03
CA LEU A 342 15.14 -19.12 -1.45
C LEU A 342 15.00 -18.70 -2.92
N VAL A 343 15.58 -17.56 -3.29
CA VAL A 343 15.60 -17.05 -4.67
C VAL A 343 16.16 -18.10 -5.62
N ARG A 344 17.30 -18.71 -5.27
CA ARG A 344 17.91 -19.77 -6.08
C ARG A 344 16.98 -20.96 -6.33
N ARG A 345 16.14 -21.34 -5.35
CA ARG A 345 15.18 -22.45 -5.52
C ARG A 345 13.99 -22.04 -6.38
N CYS A 346 13.53 -20.79 -6.31
CA CYS A 346 12.48 -20.30 -7.21
C CYS A 346 12.96 -20.24 -8.66
N LEU A 347 14.23 -19.88 -8.86
CA LEU A 347 14.88 -19.77 -10.18
C LEU A 347 15.50 -21.09 -10.67
N ASP A 348 15.07 -22.25 -10.14
CA ASP A 348 15.56 -23.53 -10.64
C ASP A 348 15.10 -23.74 -12.10
N PRO A 349 16.00 -24.09 -13.04
CA PRO A 349 15.64 -24.27 -14.44
C PRO A 349 14.68 -25.45 -14.68
N ILE A 350 14.54 -26.36 -13.71
CA ILE A 350 13.61 -27.48 -13.74
C ILE A 350 12.35 -27.12 -12.93
N PRO A 351 11.17 -27.00 -13.55
CA PRO A 351 9.93 -26.56 -12.89
C PRO A 351 9.58 -27.37 -11.64
N GLU A 352 9.78 -28.68 -11.66
CA GLU A 352 9.43 -29.61 -10.59
C GLU A 352 10.31 -29.46 -9.34
N ARG A 353 11.48 -28.82 -9.49
CA ARG A 353 12.40 -28.54 -8.38
C ARG A 353 12.08 -27.23 -7.67
N ARG A 354 11.22 -26.40 -8.27
CA ARG A 354 10.80 -25.13 -7.68
C ARG A 354 9.89 -25.38 -6.48
N PRO A 355 9.99 -24.57 -5.41
CA PRO A 355 9.11 -24.70 -4.27
C PRO A 355 7.71 -24.21 -4.63
N ASP A 356 6.69 -24.84 -4.06
CA ASP A 356 5.33 -24.28 -4.05
C ASP A 356 5.31 -22.88 -3.42
N ILE A 357 4.49 -21.97 -3.96
CA ILE A 357 4.45 -20.57 -3.54
C ILE A 357 4.12 -20.39 -2.04
N ARG A 358 3.33 -21.30 -1.44
CA ARG A 358 3.08 -21.33 0.01
C ARG A 358 4.38 -21.54 0.80
N ARG A 359 5.27 -22.40 0.32
CA ARG A 359 6.59 -22.63 0.95
C ARG A 359 7.47 -21.39 0.82
N VAL A 360 7.36 -20.67 -0.28
CA VAL A 360 8.04 -19.38 -0.50
C VAL A 360 7.54 -18.35 0.51
N ARG A 361 6.22 -18.13 0.61
CA ARG A 361 5.61 -17.24 1.60
C ARG A 361 6.06 -17.56 3.02
N ALA A 362 5.95 -18.82 3.44
CA ALA A 362 6.35 -19.26 4.78
C ALA A 362 7.85 -19.05 5.06
N ALA A 363 8.71 -19.12 4.04
CA ALA A 363 10.14 -18.80 4.19
C ALA A 363 10.37 -17.30 4.41
N LEU A 364 9.66 -16.44 3.67
CA LEU A 364 9.72 -14.97 3.84
C LEU A 364 9.18 -14.53 5.21
N GLU A 365 8.03 -15.07 5.63
CA GLU A 365 7.45 -14.78 6.95
C GLU A 365 8.37 -15.24 8.09
N ARG A 366 9.01 -16.41 7.96
CA ARG A 366 10.02 -16.87 8.94
C ARG A 366 11.24 -15.95 9.00
N HIS A 367 11.67 -15.38 7.88
CA HIS A 367 12.76 -14.41 7.86
C HIS A 367 12.41 -13.18 8.71
N LEU A 368 11.22 -12.61 8.49
CA LEU A 368 10.71 -11.46 9.25
C LEU A 368 10.56 -11.78 10.75
N ALA A 369 9.99 -12.93 11.08
CA ALA A 369 9.76 -13.34 12.47
C ALA A 369 11.07 -13.61 13.25
N ARG A 370 12.10 -14.19 12.61
CA ARG A 370 13.40 -14.43 13.24
C ARG A 370 14.07 -13.12 13.66
N ARG A 371 13.97 -12.07 12.85
CA ARG A 371 14.58 -10.78 13.17
C ARG A 371 13.94 -10.11 14.39
N VAL A 372 12.62 -10.15 14.50
CA VAL A 372 11.88 -9.62 15.67
C VAL A 372 12.28 -10.37 16.95
N ARG A 373 12.41 -11.71 16.89
CA ARG A 373 12.84 -12.52 18.03
C ARG A 373 14.29 -12.26 18.42
N CYS A 374 15.21 -12.14 17.47
CA CYS A 374 16.61 -11.80 17.76
C CYS A 374 16.71 -10.40 18.39
N PHE A 375 15.96 -9.43 17.88
CA PHE A 375 15.94 -8.07 18.45
C PHE A 375 15.38 -8.07 19.89
N ALA A 376 14.28 -8.78 20.14
CA ALA A 376 13.72 -8.94 21.48
C ALA A 376 14.69 -9.65 22.43
N ALA A 377 15.37 -10.71 21.96
CA ALA A 377 16.36 -11.43 22.75
C ALA A 377 17.57 -10.55 23.11
N THR A 378 18.06 -9.71 22.19
CA THR A 378 19.12 -8.75 22.46
C THR A 378 18.70 -7.71 23.50
N LEU A 379 17.46 -7.21 23.43
CA LEU A 379 16.93 -6.28 24.43
C LEU A 379 16.82 -6.93 25.81
N VAL A 380 16.37 -8.19 25.89
CA VAL A 380 16.32 -8.96 27.13
C VAL A 380 17.73 -9.20 27.69
N ALA A 381 18.70 -9.58 26.85
CA ALA A 381 20.08 -9.76 27.26
C ALA A 381 20.71 -8.45 27.78
N LEU A 382 20.45 -7.32 27.11
CA LEU A 382 20.89 -6.00 27.54
C LEU A 382 20.26 -5.61 28.88
N ALA A 383 18.98 -5.90 29.09
CA ALA A 383 18.29 -5.66 30.34
C ALA A 383 18.90 -6.49 31.48
N VAL A 384 19.20 -7.78 31.24
CA VAL A 384 19.86 -8.67 32.23
C VAL A 384 21.25 -8.15 32.59
N VAL A 385 22.04 -7.70 31.61
CA VAL A 385 23.37 -7.12 31.85
C VAL A 385 23.25 -5.82 32.67
N LEU A 386 22.32 -4.93 32.33
CA LEU A 386 22.07 -3.71 33.09
C LEU A 386 21.64 -4.01 34.53
N SER A 387 20.72 -4.97 34.72
CA SER A 387 20.29 -5.41 36.04
C SER A 387 21.45 -5.99 36.86
N GLY A 388 22.34 -6.76 36.24
CA GLY A 388 23.55 -7.27 36.88
C GLY A 388 24.53 -6.16 37.29
N LEU A 389 24.74 -5.17 36.42
CA LEU A 389 25.59 -4.01 36.73
C LEU A 389 25.03 -3.16 37.87
N VAL A 390 23.70 -2.95 37.91
CA VAL A 390 23.03 -2.27 39.01
C VAL A 390 23.17 -3.05 40.32
N ALA A 391 22.99 -4.37 40.29
CA ALA A 391 23.17 -5.21 41.47
C ALA A 391 24.61 -5.14 42.02
N VAL A 392 25.63 -5.16 41.15
CA VAL A 392 27.04 -5.00 41.55
C VAL A 392 27.32 -3.60 42.10
N ALA A 393 26.75 -2.55 41.51
CA ALA A 393 26.90 -1.18 41.99
C ALA A 393 26.25 -0.97 43.38
N LEU A 394 25.10 -1.61 43.63
CA LEU A 394 24.42 -1.61 44.93
C LEU A 394 25.23 -2.39 45.97
N ALA A 395 25.74 -3.57 45.63
CA ALA A 395 26.58 -4.37 46.53
C ALA A 395 27.88 -3.65 46.92
N ARG A 396 28.47 -2.86 46.01
CA ARG A 396 29.66 -2.02 46.29
C ARG A 396 29.37 -0.82 47.18
N ARG A 397 28.11 -0.36 47.26
CA ARG A 397 27.68 0.72 48.18
C ARG A 397 27.36 0.22 49.59
N SER A 398 27.21 -1.09 49.79
CA SER A 398 26.85 -1.68 51.09
C SER A 398 28.06 -2.00 51.99
N VAL A 399 29.28 -1.63 51.58
CA VAL A 399 30.51 -1.86 52.37
C VAL A 399 31.05 -0.53 52.88
N GLU A 400 30.34 0.11 53.80
CA GLU A 400 30.90 1.07 54.75
C GLU A 400 30.32 0.75 56.15
N PRO A 401 31.14 0.57 57.18
CA PRO A 401 30.64 0.26 58.52
C PRO A 401 30.17 1.55 59.20
N SER A 402 28.86 1.78 59.23
CA SER A 402 28.27 2.91 59.96
C SER A 402 27.92 2.49 61.40
N SER A 403 28.61 3.11 62.35
CA SER A 403 28.31 3.08 63.78
C SER A 403 26.90 3.62 64.05
N ALA A 404 26.09 2.76 64.66
CA ALA A 404 24.68 3.02 64.94
C ALA A 404 24.48 4.05 66.06
N GLU A 405 23.70 5.08 65.76
CA GLU A 405 22.91 5.85 66.73
C GLU A 405 21.43 5.67 66.31
N PRO A 406 20.50 5.39 67.24
CA PRO A 406 19.14 5.01 66.86
C PRO A 406 18.35 6.26 66.42
N ALA A 407 18.00 6.29 65.13
CA ALA A 407 17.09 7.28 64.57
C ALA A 407 15.66 7.10 65.14
N PRO A 408 14.90 8.20 65.32
CA PRO A 408 13.51 8.15 65.77
C PRO A 408 12.66 7.33 64.78
N PRO A 409 11.58 6.68 65.26
CA PRO A 409 10.78 5.81 64.41
C PRO A 409 10.25 6.61 63.20
N ALA A 410 10.62 6.15 62.00
CA ALA A 410 10.12 6.68 60.76
C ALA A 410 8.58 6.54 60.75
N ARG A 411 7.89 7.64 60.43
CA ARG A 411 6.48 7.57 60.09
C ARG A 411 6.32 6.57 58.94
N PRO A 412 5.40 5.61 59.02
CA PRO A 412 5.15 4.70 57.92
C PRO A 412 4.81 5.51 56.68
N ALA A 413 5.33 5.06 55.53
CA ALA A 413 4.85 5.52 54.23
C ALA A 413 3.31 5.43 54.21
N PRO A 414 2.59 6.34 53.53
CA PRO A 414 1.16 6.18 53.35
C PRO A 414 0.95 4.83 52.63
N GLU A 415 0.52 3.86 53.41
CA GLU A 415 0.03 2.58 52.94
C GLU A 415 -1.06 2.91 51.92
N LEU A 416 -0.90 2.46 50.68
CA LEU A 416 -2.02 2.44 49.75
C LEU A 416 -3.17 1.77 50.51
N PRO A 417 -4.36 2.39 50.58
CA PRO A 417 -5.46 1.79 51.31
C PRO A 417 -5.61 0.34 50.83
N PRO A 418 -5.74 -0.63 51.75
CA PRO A 418 -5.98 -2.01 51.37
C PRO A 418 -7.17 -2.04 50.41
N GLU A 419 -7.08 -2.84 49.33
CA GLU A 419 -8.21 -3.01 48.41
C GLU A 419 -9.48 -3.18 49.25
N PRO A 420 -10.46 -2.27 49.11
CA PRO A 420 -11.63 -2.35 49.95
C PRO A 420 -12.27 -3.72 49.71
N ARG A 421 -12.45 -4.48 50.80
CA ARG A 421 -13.20 -5.74 50.81
C ARG A 421 -14.67 -5.40 50.53
N HIS A 422 -14.98 -5.12 49.29
CA HIS A 422 -16.34 -4.96 48.82
C HIS A 422 -16.93 -6.36 48.64
N GLU A 423 -18.17 -6.53 49.09
CA GLU A 423 -19.02 -7.64 48.66
C GLU A 423 -18.91 -7.75 47.13
N ARG A 424 -18.83 -8.98 46.59
CA ARG A 424 -18.71 -9.16 45.15
C ARG A 424 -19.87 -8.40 44.48
N PRO A 425 -19.59 -7.43 43.60
CA PRO A 425 -20.64 -6.68 42.94
C PRO A 425 -21.62 -7.68 42.29
N ALA A 426 -22.91 -7.48 42.53
CA ALA A 426 -23.95 -8.41 42.06
C ALA A 426 -24.75 -7.80 40.90
N THR A 427 -24.77 -6.47 40.80
CA THR A 427 -25.54 -5.73 39.80
C THR A 427 -24.64 -4.99 38.79
N ALA A 428 -25.18 -4.69 37.62
CA ALA A 428 -24.48 -3.92 36.60
C ALA A 428 -24.05 -2.52 37.10
N ALA A 429 -24.88 -1.87 37.93
CA ALA A 429 -24.58 -0.57 38.50
C ALA A 429 -23.41 -0.60 39.48
N GLU A 430 -23.31 -1.63 40.33
CA GLU A 430 -22.19 -1.80 41.25
C GLU A 430 -20.89 -2.12 40.50
N HIS A 431 -20.95 -2.99 39.49
CA HIS A 431 -19.81 -3.24 38.61
C HIS A 431 -19.34 -1.97 37.87
N PHE A 432 -20.27 -1.16 37.37
CA PHE A 432 -19.95 0.11 36.73
C PHE A 432 -19.26 1.09 37.69
N GLU A 433 -19.77 1.21 38.91
CA GLU A 433 -19.22 2.07 39.95
C GLU A 433 -17.82 1.61 40.41
N CYS A 434 -17.60 0.30 40.55
CA CYS A 434 -16.28 -0.28 40.78
C CYS A 434 -15.31 0.07 39.65
N GLY A 435 -15.74 -0.07 38.38
CA GLY A 435 -14.92 0.30 37.23
C GLY A 435 -14.57 1.79 37.20
N ARG A 436 -15.52 2.65 37.57
CA ARG A 436 -15.34 4.10 37.65
C ARG A 436 -14.30 4.47 38.70
N ARG A 437 -14.38 3.91 39.91
CA ARG A 437 -13.38 4.12 40.98
C ARG A 437 -12.00 3.63 40.58
N ALA A 438 -11.93 2.43 40.00
CA ALA A 438 -10.68 1.87 39.49
C ALA A 438 -10.02 2.80 38.45
N LEU A 439 -10.78 3.43 37.55
CA LEU A 439 -10.23 4.44 36.63
C LEU A 439 -9.73 5.70 37.35
N GLN A 440 -10.46 6.20 38.35
CA GLN A 440 -10.05 7.38 39.12
C GLN A 440 -8.73 7.14 39.85
N GLU A 441 -8.51 5.92 40.32
CA GLU A 441 -7.30 5.49 41.03
C GLU A 441 -6.18 5.01 40.09
N GLY A 442 -6.43 4.93 38.78
CA GLY A 442 -5.44 4.54 37.76
C GLY A 442 -5.32 3.02 37.50
N TYR A 443 -6.18 2.19 38.09
CA TYR A 443 -6.22 0.74 37.91
C TYR A 443 -6.96 0.34 36.62
N VAL A 444 -6.35 0.56 35.45
CA VAL A 444 -6.97 0.30 34.13
C VAL A 444 -7.43 -1.14 33.94
N ALA A 445 -6.66 -2.14 34.39
CA ALA A 445 -7.03 -3.55 34.23
C ALA A 445 -8.26 -3.94 35.09
N ALA A 446 -8.34 -3.42 36.32
CA ALA A 446 -9.50 -3.63 37.19
C ALA A 446 -10.75 -2.91 36.64
N ALA A 447 -10.56 -1.72 36.08
CA ALA A 447 -11.62 -0.99 35.40
C ALA A 447 -12.17 -1.73 34.18
N LEU A 448 -11.31 -2.25 33.31
CA LEU A 448 -11.70 -3.05 32.14
C LEU A 448 -12.63 -4.19 32.54
N LYS A 449 -12.17 -5.04 33.48
CA LYS A 449 -12.97 -6.18 33.96
C LYS A 449 -14.32 -5.74 34.53
N SER A 450 -14.31 -4.70 35.35
CA SER A 450 -15.54 -4.21 35.98
C SER A 450 -16.54 -3.65 34.98
N PHE A 451 -16.09 -2.92 33.95
CA PHE A 451 -16.97 -2.43 32.89
C PHE A 451 -17.43 -3.53 31.94
N GLU A 452 -16.61 -4.54 31.66
CA GLU A 452 -17.01 -5.73 30.89
C GLU A 452 -18.14 -6.49 31.60
N ASP A 453 -18.02 -6.68 32.92
CA ASP A 453 -19.06 -7.34 33.71
C ASP A 453 -20.33 -6.47 33.79
N ALA A 454 -20.20 -5.14 33.92
CA ALA A 454 -21.34 -4.22 33.88
C ALA A 454 -22.07 -4.23 32.53
N ASP A 455 -21.34 -4.15 31.41
CA ASP A 455 -21.93 -4.17 30.05
C ASP A 455 -22.54 -5.54 29.72
N ARG A 456 -21.97 -6.63 30.25
CA ARG A 456 -22.53 -7.99 30.07
C ARG A 456 -23.86 -8.16 30.81
N LEU A 457 -23.97 -7.62 32.02
CA LEU A 457 -25.19 -7.72 32.83
C LEU A 457 -26.29 -6.77 32.30
N GLU A 458 -25.92 -5.55 31.92
CA GLU A 458 -26.84 -4.55 31.39
C GLU A 458 -26.16 -3.76 30.26
N PRO A 459 -26.30 -4.22 29.00
CA PRO A 459 -25.74 -3.52 27.86
C PRO A 459 -26.36 -2.13 27.72
N SER A 460 -25.53 -1.09 27.78
CA SER A 460 -26.00 0.29 27.61
C SER A 460 -24.95 1.13 26.90
N GLY A 461 -25.40 2.20 26.25
CA GLY A 461 -24.47 3.11 25.57
C GLY A 461 -23.44 3.72 26.52
N ARG A 462 -23.84 3.94 27.79
CA ARG A 462 -22.94 4.41 28.85
C ARG A 462 -21.88 3.36 29.19
N ASN A 463 -22.28 2.12 29.45
CA ASN A 463 -21.34 1.06 29.84
C ASN A 463 -20.34 0.79 28.71
N ALA A 464 -20.81 0.68 27.47
CA ALA A 464 -19.97 0.55 26.28
C ALA A 464 -18.97 1.72 26.14
N ALA A 465 -19.39 2.97 26.40
CA ALA A 465 -18.50 4.14 26.30
C ALA A 465 -17.38 4.16 27.36
N TYR A 466 -17.67 3.76 28.59
CA TYR A 466 -16.64 3.68 29.64
C TYR A 466 -15.71 2.49 29.42
N LEU A 467 -16.23 1.35 28.96
CA LEU A 467 -15.42 0.22 28.55
C LEU A 467 -14.50 0.59 27.38
N ALA A 468 -15.00 1.31 26.37
CA ALA A 468 -14.22 1.82 25.25
C ALA A 468 -13.09 2.78 25.70
N TYR A 469 -13.35 3.60 26.71
CA TYR A 469 -12.35 4.48 27.30
C TYR A 469 -11.24 3.69 27.99
N ALA A 470 -11.59 2.68 28.78
CA ALA A 470 -10.62 1.78 29.39
C ALA A 470 -9.79 1.01 28.35
N HIS A 471 -10.40 0.56 27.24
CA HIS A 471 -9.67 -0.04 26.12
C HIS A 471 -8.71 0.93 25.44
N SER A 472 -9.10 2.21 25.32
CA SER A 472 -8.23 3.25 24.75
C SER A 472 -6.99 3.47 25.62
N LEU A 473 -7.15 3.49 26.94
CA LEU A 473 -6.03 3.56 27.90
C LEU A 473 -5.14 2.31 27.86
N ALA A 474 -5.71 1.14 27.60
CA ALA A 474 -4.99 -0.13 27.44
C ALA A 474 -4.39 -0.33 26.03
N ALA A 475 -4.39 0.70 25.18
CA ALA A 475 -3.93 0.66 23.78
C ALA A 475 -4.67 -0.37 22.88
N ASN A 476 -5.85 -0.85 23.27
CA ASN A 476 -6.72 -1.67 22.42
C ASN A 476 -7.66 -0.77 21.58
N HIS A 477 -7.08 -0.06 20.62
CA HIS A 477 -7.83 0.93 19.82
C HIS A 477 -8.89 0.30 18.90
N ALA A 478 -8.65 -0.92 18.39
CA ALA A 478 -9.62 -1.62 17.56
C ALA A 478 -10.89 -1.99 18.34
N GLY A 479 -10.72 -2.53 19.56
CA GLY A 479 -11.83 -2.81 20.46
C GLY A 479 -12.56 -1.52 20.89
N ALA A 480 -11.81 -0.47 21.22
CA ALA A 480 -12.38 0.83 21.59
C ALA A 480 -13.26 1.44 20.48
N VAL A 481 -12.87 1.32 19.20
CA VAL A 481 -13.69 1.83 18.08
C VAL A 481 -15.06 1.15 18.02
N GLU A 482 -15.13 -0.17 18.18
CA GLU A 482 -16.41 -0.88 18.10
C GLU A 482 -17.33 -0.50 19.26
N LEU A 483 -16.79 -0.44 20.48
CA LEU A 483 -17.56 -0.08 21.68
C LEU A 483 -18.02 1.38 21.67
N TYR A 484 -17.19 2.31 21.19
CA TYR A 484 -17.63 3.69 21.00
C TYR A 484 -18.72 3.82 19.93
N ARG A 485 -18.64 3.05 18.83
CA ARG A 485 -19.72 3.00 17.83
C ARG A 485 -21.00 2.41 18.41
N GLN A 486 -20.90 1.38 19.25
CA GLN A 486 -22.02 0.83 19.98
C GLN A 486 -22.68 1.88 20.87
N ALA A 487 -21.89 2.66 21.62
CA ALA A 487 -22.39 3.77 22.43
C ALA A 487 -23.15 4.82 21.58
N VAL A 488 -22.57 5.22 20.45
CA VAL A 488 -23.20 6.18 19.52
C VAL A 488 -24.49 5.62 18.91
N ARG A 489 -24.53 4.34 18.52
CA ARG A 489 -25.74 3.65 18.03
C ARG A 489 -26.83 3.59 19.10
N ALA A 490 -26.43 3.39 20.35
CA ALA A 490 -27.30 3.45 21.53
C ALA A 490 -27.68 4.89 21.93
N LYS A 491 -27.40 5.89 21.07
CA LYS A 491 -27.67 7.32 21.28
C LYS A 491 -26.93 7.96 22.45
N PHE A 492 -25.96 7.27 23.05
CA PHE A 492 -25.06 7.83 24.05
C PHE A 492 -23.82 8.40 23.36
N ALA A 493 -23.89 9.67 22.94
CA ALA A 493 -22.84 10.32 22.16
C ALA A 493 -22.48 11.74 22.67
N PRO A 494 -22.11 11.91 23.96
CA PRO A 494 -21.59 13.17 24.46
C PRO A 494 -20.27 13.54 23.77
N ALA A 495 -19.85 14.81 23.90
CA ALA A 495 -18.67 15.34 23.19
C ALA A 495 -17.40 14.50 23.41
N TRP A 496 -17.16 14.03 24.64
CA TRP A 496 -15.98 13.22 24.96
C TRP A 496 -15.98 11.85 24.27
N VAL A 497 -17.16 11.22 24.08
CA VAL A 497 -17.29 9.95 23.35
C VAL A 497 -16.93 10.13 21.88
N ARG A 498 -17.48 11.17 21.24
CA ARG A 498 -17.20 11.45 19.82
C ARG A 498 -15.73 11.81 19.60
N ASN A 499 -15.14 12.63 20.48
CA ASN A 499 -13.71 12.93 20.44
C ASN A 499 -12.86 11.65 20.55
N ASN A 500 -13.14 10.81 21.55
CA ASN A 500 -12.34 9.62 21.81
C ASN A 500 -12.52 8.55 20.73
N LEU A 501 -13.71 8.44 20.13
CA LEU A 501 -13.92 7.62 18.93
C LEU A 501 -13.05 8.10 17.77
N GLY A 502 -13.01 9.42 17.52
CA GLY A 502 -12.13 10.01 16.53
C GLY A 502 -10.65 9.71 16.79
N ARG A 503 -10.21 9.80 18.05
CA ARG A 503 -8.86 9.43 18.47
C ARG A 503 -8.57 7.93 18.30
N ALA A 504 -9.49 7.05 18.66
CA ALA A 504 -9.35 5.61 18.48
C ALA A 504 -9.29 5.23 16.99
N LEU A 505 -10.05 5.93 16.12
CA LEU A 505 -9.98 5.78 14.67
C LEU A 505 -8.62 6.22 14.10
N LEU A 506 -8.02 7.29 14.63
CA LEU A 506 -6.66 7.72 14.27
C LEU A 506 -5.60 6.68 14.63
N GLN A 507 -5.74 6.01 15.78
CA GLN A 507 -4.79 5.02 16.29
C GLN A 507 -4.99 3.61 15.72
N SER A 508 -6.20 3.24 15.30
CA SER A 508 -6.53 1.91 14.76
C SER A 508 -6.19 1.70 13.27
N GLY A 509 -5.58 2.69 12.60
CA GLY A 509 -4.90 2.52 11.30
C GLY A 509 -5.09 3.67 10.30
N GLY A 510 -4.10 3.87 9.42
CA GLY A 510 -3.94 5.05 8.56
C GLY A 510 -4.66 5.07 7.20
N THR A 511 -5.72 4.29 6.99
CA THR A 511 -6.49 4.36 5.71
C THR A 511 -7.22 5.71 5.59
N ARG A 512 -7.28 6.31 4.40
CA ARG A 512 -8.00 7.57 4.15
C ARG A 512 -9.45 7.55 4.66
N ALA A 513 -10.17 6.45 4.48
CA ALA A 513 -11.55 6.28 4.96
C ALA A 513 -11.66 6.46 6.49
N ARG A 514 -10.75 5.84 7.27
CA ARG A 514 -10.74 6.00 8.74
C ARG A 514 -10.39 7.41 9.18
N LEU A 515 -9.50 8.10 8.47
CA LEU A 515 -9.17 9.50 8.75
C LEU A 515 -10.37 10.43 8.49
N LEU A 516 -11.15 10.17 7.43
CA LEU A 516 -12.39 10.90 7.17
C LEU A 516 -13.46 10.64 8.24
N CYS A 517 -13.60 9.40 8.71
CA CYS A 517 -14.47 9.08 9.84
C CYS A 517 -13.99 9.79 11.12
N ALA A 518 -12.69 9.75 11.42
CA ALA A 518 -12.13 10.46 12.57
C ALA A 518 -12.42 11.97 12.52
N ARG A 519 -12.30 12.57 11.33
CA ARG A 519 -12.63 13.98 11.10
C ARG A 519 -14.08 14.29 11.45
N ALA A 520 -15.01 13.45 11.00
CA ALA A 520 -16.44 13.64 11.24
C ALA A 520 -16.78 13.53 12.74
N GLU A 521 -16.20 12.55 13.43
CA GLU A 521 -16.45 12.35 14.87
C GLU A 521 -15.88 13.49 15.72
N VAL A 522 -14.65 13.94 15.43
CA VAL A 522 -14.04 15.07 16.15
C VAL A 522 -14.79 16.38 15.85
N ALA A 523 -15.24 16.61 14.61
CA ALA A 523 -16.06 17.77 14.28
C ALA A 523 -17.36 17.78 15.10
N ALA A 524 -18.04 16.64 15.19
CA ALA A 524 -19.25 16.53 15.98
C ALA A 524 -19.04 16.63 17.50
N ALA A 525 -17.83 16.35 17.99
CA ALA A 525 -17.45 16.64 19.37
C ALA A 525 -17.37 18.15 19.60
N LEU A 526 -16.74 18.89 18.69
CA LEU A 526 -16.59 20.35 18.76
C LEU A 526 -17.90 21.12 18.54
N GLU A 527 -18.85 20.57 17.79
CA GLU A 527 -20.22 21.11 17.72
C GLU A 527 -20.91 21.14 19.10
N ARG A 528 -20.57 20.17 19.96
CA ARG A 528 -21.16 20.04 21.31
C ARG A 528 -20.33 20.76 22.37
N ALA A 529 -19.01 20.81 22.21
CA ALA A 529 -18.08 21.43 23.13
C ALA A 529 -16.95 22.13 22.34
N PRO A 530 -17.18 23.36 21.85
CA PRO A 530 -16.22 24.07 20.99
C PRO A 530 -14.84 24.29 21.61
N ASP A 531 -14.79 24.41 22.94
CA ASP A 531 -13.56 24.71 23.69
C ASP A 531 -12.86 23.47 24.24
N MET A 532 -13.28 22.26 23.84
CA MET A 532 -12.67 21.02 24.31
C MET A 532 -11.23 20.89 23.77
N PRO A 533 -10.18 20.97 24.63
CA PRO A 533 -8.79 21.01 24.17
C PRO A 533 -8.38 19.74 23.40
N ALA A 534 -8.78 18.56 23.91
CA ALA A 534 -8.52 17.28 23.27
C ALA A 534 -9.11 17.19 21.85
N ALA A 535 -10.29 17.77 21.63
CA ALA A 535 -10.96 17.75 20.34
C ALA A 535 -10.33 18.72 19.34
N ARG A 536 -9.89 19.91 19.79
CA ARG A 536 -9.12 20.84 18.95
C ARG A 536 -7.79 20.22 18.53
N LEU A 537 -7.06 19.63 19.48
CA LEU A 537 -5.81 18.92 19.22
C LEU A 537 -6.01 17.77 18.22
N ASN A 538 -7.06 16.96 18.40
CA ASN A 538 -7.38 15.89 17.46
C ASN A 538 -7.82 16.41 16.09
N ARG A 539 -8.55 17.53 16.00
CA ARG A 539 -8.97 18.11 14.72
C ARG A 539 -7.77 18.54 13.88
N ALA A 540 -6.84 19.26 14.49
CA ALA A 540 -5.58 19.65 13.86
C ALA A 540 -4.77 18.42 13.42
N TYR A 541 -4.66 17.40 14.29
CA TYR A 541 -3.91 16.19 13.98
C TYR A 541 -4.56 15.34 12.87
N VAL A 542 -5.89 15.22 12.83
CA VAL A 542 -6.60 14.54 11.73
C VAL A 542 -6.34 15.25 10.40
N ARG A 543 -6.38 16.59 10.37
CA ARG A 543 -6.09 17.38 9.16
C ARG A 543 -4.67 17.12 8.66
N PHE A 544 -3.68 17.17 9.56
CA PHE A 544 -2.30 16.81 9.26
C PHE A 544 -2.19 15.39 8.68
N ARG A 545 -2.82 14.40 9.30
CA ARG A 545 -2.80 13.01 8.82
C ARG A 545 -3.49 12.82 7.47
N LEU A 546 -4.54 13.60 7.17
CA LEU A 546 -5.21 13.58 5.87
C LEU A 546 -4.30 14.12 4.78
N VAL A 547 -3.58 15.22 5.02
CA VAL A 547 -2.61 15.80 4.07
C VAL A 547 -1.52 14.78 3.73
N LEU A 548 -0.95 14.11 4.73
CA LEU A 548 0.03 13.04 4.50
C LEU A 548 -0.54 11.87 3.70
N ALA A 549 -1.82 11.54 3.88
CA ALA A 549 -2.47 10.43 3.19
C ALA A 549 -2.88 10.76 1.74
N THR A 550 -3.05 12.04 1.39
CA THR A 550 -3.44 12.47 0.05
C THR A 550 -2.28 12.96 -0.81
N GLY A 551 -1.11 13.23 -0.22
CA GLY A 551 0.07 13.71 -0.95
C GLY A 551 -0.06 15.14 -1.48
N TYR A 552 -1.08 15.89 -1.06
CA TYR A 552 -1.25 17.29 -1.41
C TYR A 552 -0.34 18.18 -0.55
N GLU A 553 0.36 19.13 -1.16
CA GLU A 553 1.02 20.22 -0.42
C GLU A 553 -0.03 21.27 -0.05
N VAL A 554 -0.72 21.09 1.07
CA VAL A 554 -1.42 22.21 1.72
C VAL A 554 -0.39 22.95 2.56
N SER A 555 0.11 24.07 2.03
CA SER A 555 1.14 24.90 2.65
C SER A 555 0.64 25.65 3.90
N ASP A 556 -0.65 25.99 3.95
CA ASP A 556 -1.23 26.83 5.02
C ASP A 556 -2.64 26.36 5.42
N ASP A 557 -2.84 26.08 6.71
CA ASP A 557 -4.16 25.80 7.33
C ASP A 557 -4.28 26.58 8.65
N PRO A 558 -4.74 27.84 8.61
CA PRO A 558 -4.84 28.70 9.80
C PRO A 558 -5.70 28.09 10.91
N ALA A 559 -6.76 27.39 10.56
CA ALA A 559 -7.65 26.78 11.54
C ALA A 559 -6.97 25.62 12.30
N ALA A 560 -6.08 24.87 11.64
CA ALA A 560 -5.28 23.85 12.32
C ALA A 560 -4.24 24.47 13.27
N LEU A 561 -3.69 25.64 12.91
CA LEU A 561 -2.75 26.37 13.76
C LEU A 561 -3.45 26.96 15.00
N ASP A 562 -4.62 27.57 14.82
CA ASP A 562 -5.45 28.09 15.92
C ASP A 562 -5.87 26.99 16.90
N ASP A 563 -6.20 25.81 16.38
CA ASP A 563 -6.51 24.63 17.20
C ASP A 563 -5.32 24.18 18.05
N ILE A 564 -4.11 24.21 17.49
CA ILE A 564 -2.89 23.87 18.22
C ILE A 564 -2.59 24.91 19.29
N GLU A 565 -2.65 26.21 18.97
CA GLU A 565 -2.37 27.24 19.97
C GLU A 565 -3.39 27.22 21.12
N ALA A 566 -4.68 27.02 20.80
CA ALA A 566 -5.71 26.84 21.82
C ALA A 566 -5.47 25.59 22.68
N ALA A 567 -5.00 24.48 22.09
CA ALA A 567 -4.68 23.27 22.83
C ALA A 567 -3.43 23.43 23.71
N LEU A 568 -2.40 24.11 23.21
CA LEU A 568 -1.15 24.39 23.94
C LEU A 568 -1.33 25.37 25.10
N ALA A 569 -2.37 26.20 25.07
CA ALA A 569 -2.76 27.06 26.19
C ALA A 569 -3.48 26.30 27.31
N GLY A 570 -3.83 25.03 27.09
CA GLY A 570 -4.52 24.19 28.07
C GLY A 570 -3.59 23.66 29.18
N PRO A 571 -4.16 23.18 30.31
CA PRO A 571 -3.39 22.74 31.48
C PRO A 571 -2.74 21.35 31.34
N ALA A 572 -3.01 20.61 30.26
CA ALA A 572 -2.58 19.23 30.08
C ALA A 572 -1.31 19.16 29.22
N GLU A 573 -0.15 18.98 29.86
CA GLU A 573 1.12 18.86 29.17
C GLU A 573 1.52 17.38 29.00
N SER A 574 1.86 16.98 27.77
CA SER A 574 2.46 15.66 27.52
C SER A 574 3.48 15.72 26.39
N PRO A 575 4.48 14.82 26.38
CA PRO A 575 5.44 14.77 25.30
C PRO A 575 4.79 14.48 23.94
N GLU A 576 3.70 13.69 23.91
CA GLU A 576 2.98 13.35 22.69
C GLU A 576 2.22 14.56 22.12
N MET A 577 1.57 15.37 22.97
CA MET A 577 0.90 16.60 22.54
C MET A 577 1.89 17.55 21.86
N TYR A 578 3.03 17.83 22.50
CA TYR A 578 4.03 18.72 21.93
C TYR A 578 4.65 18.16 20.64
N THR A 579 4.85 16.85 20.56
CA THR A 579 5.34 16.20 19.32
C THR A 579 4.33 16.38 18.19
N ASN A 580 3.04 16.11 18.44
CA ASN A 580 1.99 16.25 17.44
C ASN A 580 1.77 17.71 17.05
N ALA A 581 1.82 18.64 18.01
CA ALA A 581 1.76 20.08 17.76
C ALA A 581 2.92 20.54 16.85
N ALA A 582 4.15 20.10 17.11
CA ALA A 582 5.30 20.42 16.26
C ALA A 582 5.12 19.93 14.83
N LEU A 583 4.61 18.71 14.62
CA LEU A 583 4.34 18.17 13.29
C LEU A 583 3.29 18.99 12.53
N VAL A 584 2.22 19.40 13.20
CA VAL A 584 1.16 20.25 12.62
C VAL A 584 1.73 21.63 12.26
N LEU A 585 2.48 22.26 13.18
CA LEU A 585 3.10 23.57 12.99
C LEU A 585 4.09 23.59 11.81
N LEU A 586 4.91 22.54 11.66
CA LEU A 586 5.85 22.41 10.54
C LEU A 586 5.15 22.12 9.21
N THR A 587 3.97 21.48 9.25
CA THR A 587 3.23 21.12 8.03
C THR A 587 2.41 22.29 7.51
N PHE A 588 1.69 23.00 8.40
CA PHE A 588 0.75 24.06 8.02
C PHE A 588 1.29 25.48 8.27
N GLY A 589 2.52 25.61 8.76
CA GLY A 589 3.13 26.90 9.07
C GLY A 589 3.49 27.75 7.86
N GLY A 590 3.35 27.25 6.61
CA GLY A 590 3.65 28.00 5.39
C GLY A 590 5.10 28.51 5.28
N GLY A 591 6.05 27.86 5.97
CA GLY A 591 7.44 28.33 6.06
C GLY A 591 7.63 29.60 6.90
N ARG A 592 6.61 30.04 7.65
CA ARG A 592 6.71 31.20 8.54
C ARG A 592 7.69 30.92 9.68
N GLU A 593 8.63 31.83 9.89
CA GLU A 593 9.65 31.75 10.94
C GLU A 593 9.02 31.57 12.33
N HIS A 594 7.88 32.21 12.59
CA HIS A 594 7.16 32.09 13.86
C HIS A 594 6.65 30.66 14.12
N SER A 595 5.99 30.03 13.14
CA SER A 595 5.48 28.65 13.26
C SER A 595 6.61 27.64 13.41
N HIS A 596 7.72 27.86 12.69
CA HIS A 596 8.93 27.04 12.80
C HIS A 596 9.56 27.14 14.18
N ALA A 597 9.79 28.35 14.68
CA ALA A 597 10.32 28.60 16.03
C ALA A 597 9.41 27.98 17.12
N ARG A 598 8.09 28.07 16.93
CA ARG A 598 7.10 27.46 17.82
C ARG A 598 7.17 25.93 17.81
N ALA A 599 7.36 25.32 16.64
CA ALA A 599 7.53 23.87 16.51
C ALA A 599 8.80 23.40 17.23
N VAL A 600 9.92 24.10 17.04
CA VAL A 600 11.18 23.82 17.76
C VAL A 600 10.98 23.94 19.27
N TRP A 601 10.27 24.98 19.73
CA TRP A 601 9.93 25.14 21.15
C TRP A 601 9.11 23.95 21.68
N CYS A 602 8.11 23.47 20.92
CA CYS A 602 7.32 22.30 21.30
C CYS A 602 8.20 21.04 21.42
N LEU A 603 9.09 20.79 20.45
CA LEU A 603 10.01 19.64 20.51
C LEU A 603 10.92 19.70 21.75
N LYS A 604 11.39 20.89 22.14
CA LYS A 604 12.15 21.08 23.39
C LYS A 604 11.33 20.76 24.63
N GLN A 605 10.04 21.14 24.66
CA GLN A 605 9.15 20.75 25.78
C GLN A 605 8.93 19.23 25.81
N ALA A 606 8.74 18.58 24.66
CA ALA A 606 8.62 17.14 24.60
C ALA A 606 9.85 16.43 25.21
N VAL A 607 11.06 16.93 24.91
CA VAL A 607 12.30 16.40 25.50
C VAL A 607 12.35 16.62 27.01
N ARG A 608 11.98 17.81 27.49
CA ARG A 608 11.92 18.12 28.93
C ARG A 608 10.92 17.24 29.68
N LEU A 609 9.85 16.79 29.03
CA LEU A 609 8.87 15.87 29.60
C LEU A 609 9.26 14.38 29.45
N GLY A 610 10.50 14.10 29.03
CA GLY A 610 11.08 12.76 29.00
C GLY A 610 11.00 12.04 27.66
N ARG A 611 10.66 12.73 26.55
CA ARG A 611 10.80 12.15 25.21
C ARG A 611 12.27 12.19 24.78
N PRO A 612 12.92 11.05 24.51
CA PRO A 612 14.31 11.07 24.05
C PRO A 612 14.42 11.75 22.68
N PRO A 613 15.38 12.69 22.48
CA PRO A 613 15.58 13.39 21.21
C PRO A 613 15.76 12.46 20.02
N GLU A 614 16.42 11.32 20.22
CA GLU A 614 16.68 10.34 19.17
C GLU A 614 15.38 9.75 18.60
N ARG A 615 14.35 9.59 19.45
CA ARG A 615 13.02 9.11 19.02
C ARG A 615 12.19 10.17 18.32
N LEU A 616 12.45 11.47 18.56
CA LEU A 616 11.82 12.52 17.78
C LEU A 616 12.42 12.55 16.38
N LEU A 617 13.75 12.47 16.30
CA LEU A 617 14.49 12.54 15.04
C LEU A 617 14.39 11.27 14.18
N THR A 618 13.65 10.23 14.57
CA THR A 618 13.25 9.16 13.65
C THR A 618 12.10 9.55 12.71
N ASP A 619 11.39 10.64 13.01
CA ASP A 619 10.29 11.11 12.17
C ASP A 619 10.83 11.81 10.90
N PRO A 620 10.47 11.35 9.68
CA PRO A 620 10.98 11.91 8.42
C PRO A 620 10.64 13.40 8.22
N ILE A 621 9.52 13.88 8.77
CA ILE A 621 9.11 15.28 8.63
C ILE A 621 10.03 16.15 9.48
N LEU A 622 10.31 15.73 10.71
CA LEU A 622 11.26 16.41 11.60
C LEU A 622 12.67 16.37 11.01
N GLN A 623 13.09 15.26 10.39
CA GLN A 623 14.38 15.19 9.71
C GLN A 623 14.48 16.15 8.52
N LYS A 624 13.41 16.25 7.71
CA LYS A 624 13.38 17.09 6.52
C LYS A 624 13.32 18.58 6.85
N GLN A 625 12.49 18.95 7.83
CA GLN A 625 12.17 20.35 8.12
C GLN A 625 13.14 21.00 9.12
N LEU A 626 13.77 20.24 10.03
CA LEU A 626 14.71 20.81 11.00
C LEU A 626 16.13 20.96 10.44
N GLY A 627 16.72 22.13 10.68
CA GLY A 627 18.10 22.42 10.32
C GLY A 627 19.13 21.63 11.15
N VAL A 628 20.37 21.58 10.67
CA VAL A 628 21.49 20.89 11.36
C VAL A 628 21.68 21.41 12.78
N LYS A 629 21.62 22.73 12.98
CA LYS A 629 21.80 23.38 14.29
C LYS A 629 20.68 23.02 15.27
N GLU A 630 19.44 22.99 14.80
CA GLU A 630 18.27 22.67 15.63
C GLU A 630 18.27 21.20 16.06
N ARG A 631 18.65 20.29 15.15
CA ARG A 631 18.81 18.87 15.48
C ARG A 631 19.92 18.66 16.51
N ALA A 632 21.06 19.34 16.34
CA ALA A 632 22.15 19.29 17.31
C ALA A 632 21.73 19.84 18.68
N GLU A 633 20.95 20.94 18.71
CA GLU A 633 20.42 21.51 19.94
C GLU A 633 19.45 20.56 20.64
N LEU A 634 18.54 19.90 19.91
CA LEU A 634 17.64 18.90 20.48
C LEU A 634 18.39 17.70 21.08
N CYS A 635 19.41 17.18 20.38
CA CYS A 635 20.25 16.08 20.90
C CYS A 635 21.09 16.48 22.12
N GLY A 636 21.42 17.77 22.26
CA GLY A 636 22.15 18.30 23.41
C GLY A 636 21.31 18.48 24.67
N LEU A 637 19.98 18.38 24.58
CA LEU A 637 19.09 18.52 25.73
C LEU A 637 18.96 17.20 26.50
N PRO A 638 19.25 17.17 27.81
CA PRO A 638 19.00 15.99 28.62
C PRO A 638 17.48 15.75 28.73
N PRO A 639 16.97 14.54 28.44
CA PRO A 639 15.56 14.25 28.63
C PRO A 639 15.22 14.31 30.11
N GLY A 640 14.11 14.99 30.45
CA GLY A 640 13.63 15.03 31.83
C GLY A 640 13.15 13.66 32.32
N ALA A 641 12.85 13.56 33.62
CA ALA A 641 12.29 12.33 34.18
C ALA A 641 10.98 11.98 33.44
N PRO A 642 10.81 10.73 32.97
CA PRO A 642 9.59 10.33 32.30
C PRO A 642 8.42 10.55 33.26
N VAL A 643 7.50 11.43 32.88
CA VAL A 643 6.29 11.68 33.65
C VAL A 643 5.48 10.37 33.68
N PRO A 644 5.03 9.89 34.86
CA PRO A 644 4.16 8.71 34.95
C PRO A 644 2.99 8.89 33.98
N ALA A 645 2.65 7.84 33.22
CA ALA A 645 1.67 7.84 32.12
C ALA A 645 0.62 8.95 32.28
N ALA A 646 0.97 10.13 31.77
CA ALA A 646 0.11 11.28 31.90
C ALA A 646 -1.17 10.96 31.15
N VAL A 647 -2.27 11.58 31.57
CA VAL A 647 -3.54 11.55 30.84
C VAL A 647 -3.23 11.79 29.37
N ASP A 648 -3.58 10.86 28.48
CA ASP A 648 -3.42 11.10 27.04
C ASP A 648 -4.20 12.40 26.73
N PRO A 649 -3.52 13.50 26.35
CA PRO A 649 -4.18 14.78 26.15
C PRO A 649 -5.09 14.77 24.92
N HIS A 650 -4.99 13.74 24.09
CA HIS A 650 -5.92 13.49 22.99
C HIS A 650 -7.20 12.77 23.45
N LEU A 651 -7.22 12.20 24.66
CA LEU A 651 -8.40 11.58 25.25
C LEU A 651 -9.10 12.54 26.20
N ALA A 652 -10.35 12.84 25.91
CA ALA A 652 -11.23 13.53 26.83
C ALA A 652 -11.65 12.56 27.94
N ARG A 653 -11.36 12.91 29.21
CA ARG A 653 -11.78 12.12 30.37
C ARG A 653 -13.31 12.09 30.46
N PRO A 654 -13.92 10.92 30.71
CA PRO A 654 -15.35 10.86 30.99
C PRO A 654 -15.65 11.56 32.33
N PRO A 655 -16.88 12.05 32.54
CA PRO A 655 -17.27 12.64 33.82
C PRO A 655 -17.23 11.56 34.91
N PHE A 656 -16.58 11.86 36.03
CA PHE A 656 -16.52 10.94 37.17
C PHE A 656 -17.48 11.33 38.29
N ASP A 657 -18.08 12.52 38.25
CA ASP A 657 -19.03 12.99 39.26
C ASP A 657 -20.49 12.78 38.76
N PRO A 658 -21.37 12.13 39.55
CA PRO A 658 -22.78 11.98 39.22
C PRO A 658 -23.53 13.32 39.01
N HIS A 659 -23.07 14.44 39.59
CA HIS A 659 -23.71 15.75 39.39
C HIS A 659 -23.43 16.38 38.02
N THR A 660 -22.31 16.05 37.36
CA THR A 660 -22.00 16.53 36.00
C THR A 660 -22.80 15.77 34.92
N PHE A 661 -23.38 14.63 35.26
CA PHE A 661 -24.16 13.79 34.36
C PHE A 661 -25.48 14.45 33.91
N ALA A 662 -26.14 15.18 34.81
CA ALA A 662 -27.39 15.88 34.53
C ALA A 662 -27.23 17.09 33.60
N GLN A 663 -26.05 17.72 33.57
CA GLN A 663 -25.75 18.85 32.69
C GLN A 663 -25.23 18.41 31.30
N ALA A 664 -24.75 17.17 31.15
CA ALA A 664 -24.20 16.63 29.90
C ALA A 664 -25.26 16.05 28.93
N GLY A 665 -26.56 16.27 29.19
CA GLY A 665 -27.64 16.00 28.24
C GLY A 665 -28.12 14.55 28.15
N GLY A 666 -27.80 13.70 29.11
CA GLY A 666 -28.40 12.37 29.24
C GLY A 666 -29.52 12.37 30.28
N ALA A 667 -30.76 12.55 29.85
CA ALA A 667 -31.89 12.06 30.66
C ALA A 667 -31.84 10.51 30.69
N PRO A 668 -32.26 9.87 31.79
CA PRO A 668 -32.19 8.42 31.98
C PRO A 668 -32.89 7.62 30.88
#